data_AF-A0A935WXY2-F1
#
_entry.id   AF-A0A935WXY2-F1
#
_cell.length_a   1.000
_cell.length_b   1.000
_cell.length_c   1.000
_cell.angle_alpha   90.00
_cell.angle_beta   90.00
_cell.angle_gamma   90.00
#
_symmetry.space_group_name_H-M   'P 1'
#
loop_
_entity.id
_entity.type
_entity.pdbx_description
1 polymer ?
#
loop_
_entity_poly.entity_id
_entity_poly.type
_entity_poly.pdbx_seq_one_letter_code
_entity_poly.pdbx_strand_id
1 'polypeptide(L)'
;MGKIIDASFTGGRRDAPLEQALRICTGANSGDVYVAGIHDLVIGRSPSSDIRLNDDLVSQTHAKICGTRDGQHILKDLDSSNGTFVNNELIHSVTLKNGDFIQVGDTVMQYVSTREGQPVEPETVRRGAIPPAIAEAAQMMMVRARHTDTGLPTAAAYNANTLPVPFREQPLGPVLPPHTHPPPPPPASGANAGIGQEPELSLKDYLAMARRAALFFLPHWKTIAAVTLVGALGGVASFYIKPPPKRAFFEMSLMPDARETRVNTFESGSVSFFTATEQNFRSLNLIQKTLEDLGNAAPSDEFITALQRFLEFQEVGDPYDRTQTIVAAFSSNDGDFAITFLKNHLENYLDTEIEKKLKVITVESDFLRTQATEAKASLDRAQQALLAFKERNIEALPDQARQYYELLFDLQRRQSEASKEIESVKAALQLDRARLTREAPLVRSSVTTSRPYAQAIAEINGKIAAARAKGLADAHPEVVQLKKELQELEVLAQKFNQTGGGDEIKSTNPEYQDIRATLRRLEAQRELARSEATRVEADLRKVKGIVEAMPKIEAEYKDLLRDFESAQDLYKELTDKMKATQLQVELERASVAARYDIITQPRLEYFSPKEFIRKRALMGAVAGLGLGLALVWLVQLKRGNPLVLKPA
;
A
#
# COMPACT_ATOMS: atom_id res chain seq x y z
N MET A 1 -35.45 -11.19 -14.03
CA MET A 1 -36.64 -11.47 -13.20
C MET A 1 -36.20 -12.54 -12.23
N GLY A 2 -35.77 -12.15 -11.01
CA GLY A 2 -35.14 -13.08 -10.06
C GLY A 2 -36.12 -14.15 -9.60
N LYS A 3 -35.67 -15.41 -9.53
CA LYS A 3 -36.48 -16.49 -8.95
C LYS A 3 -36.29 -16.47 -7.43
N ILE A 4 -37.39 -16.49 -6.69
CA ILE A 4 -37.36 -16.85 -5.27
C ILE A 4 -37.30 -18.38 -5.23
N ILE A 5 -36.20 -18.93 -4.69
CA ILE A 5 -35.99 -20.36 -4.58
C ILE A 5 -36.09 -20.71 -3.10
N ASP A 6 -37.24 -21.27 -2.71
CA ASP A 6 -37.43 -21.81 -1.37
C ASP A 6 -36.78 -23.19 -1.33
N ALA A 7 -35.60 -23.29 -0.69
CA ALA A 7 -34.87 -24.56 -0.54
C ALA A 7 -35.55 -25.51 0.46
N SER A 8 -36.74 -25.16 0.97
CA SER A 8 -37.36 -25.90 2.06
C SER A 8 -38.88 -26.08 1.94
N PHE A 9 -39.51 -26.07 0.76
CA PHE A 9 -40.88 -26.60 0.65
C PHE A 9 -41.38 -26.86 -0.78
N THR A 10 -41.88 -28.07 -1.05
CA THR A 10 -42.76 -28.37 -2.20
C THR A 10 -44.20 -28.01 -1.82
N GLY A 11 -44.68 -26.83 -2.21
CA GLY A 11 -46.09 -26.47 -2.00
C GLY A 11 -46.32 -24.97 -1.98
N GLY A 12 -47.19 -24.49 -2.87
CA GLY A 12 -47.30 -23.06 -3.18
C GLY A 12 -47.89 -22.18 -2.08
N ARG A 13 -47.22 -21.04 -1.85
CA ARG A 13 -47.84 -19.73 -1.57
C ARG A 13 -46.80 -18.64 -1.85
N ARG A 14 -47.16 -17.61 -2.63
CA ARG A 14 -46.24 -16.54 -3.07
C ARG A 14 -45.98 -15.44 -2.02
N ASP A 15 -46.49 -15.60 -0.80
CA ASP A 15 -46.55 -14.54 0.22
C ASP A 15 -46.13 -15.05 1.62
N ALA A 16 -45.00 -15.76 1.72
CA ALA A 16 -44.36 -16.01 3.03
C ALA A 16 -43.41 -14.83 3.34
N PRO A 17 -43.39 -14.30 4.58
CA PRO A 17 -42.55 -13.15 4.90
C PRO A 17 -41.08 -13.54 4.75
N LEU A 18 -40.32 -12.78 3.96
CA LEU A 18 -38.87 -12.89 3.81
C LEU A 18 -38.18 -12.46 5.12
N GLU A 19 -38.35 -13.23 6.20
CA GLU A 19 -37.75 -12.86 7.48
C GLU A 19 -36.23 -12.93 7.41
N GLN A 20 -35.68 -13.91 6.69
CA GLN A 20 -34.24 -14.15 6.53
C GLN A 20 -33.91 -14.76 5.15
N ALA A 21 -33.02 -14.15 4.37
CA ALA A 21 -32.71 -14.59 3.02
C ALA A 21 -31.29 -14.20 2.56
N LEU A 22 -30.78 -14.91 1.56
CA LEU A 22 -29.55 -14.61 0.84
C LEU A 22 -29.89 -14.13 -0.57
N ARG A 23 -29.44 -12.94 -0.92
CA ARG A 23 -29.62 -12.36 -2.26
C ARG A 23 -28.29 -12.39 -3.01
N ILE A 24 -28.25 -13.10 -4.14
CA ILE A 24 -27.04 -13.14 -4.96
C ILE A 24 -26.89 -11.81 -5.70
N CYS A 25 -25.77 -11.12 -5.48
CA CYS A 25 -25.47 -9.79 -6.02
C CYS A 25 -24.66 -9.87 -7.31
N THR A 26 -23.69 -10.79 -7.39
CA THR A 26 -22.80 -10.96 -8.56
C THR A 26 -22.74 -12.41 -9.04
N GLY A 27 -22.20 -12.65 -10.23
CA GLY A 27 -22.07 -14.00 -10.81
C GLY A 27 -23.28 -14.44 -11.65
N ALA A 28 -23.23 -15.68 -12.17
CA ALA A 28 -24.22 -16.23 -13.10
C ALA A 28 -25.65 -16.35 -12.52
N ASN A 29 -25.75 -16.36 -11.19
CA ASN A 29 -27.00 -16.47 -10.44
C ASN A 29 -27.46 -15.12 -9.85
N SER A 30 -26.90 -13.99 -10.30
CA SER A 30 -27.25 -12.65 -9.81
C SER A 30 -28.77 -12.38 -9.90
N GLY A 31 -29.34 -11.93 -8.78
CA GLY A 31 -30.78 -11.66 -8.62
C GLY A 31 -31.59 -12.82 -8.04
N ASP A 32 -31.03 -14.02 -7.88
CA ASP A 32 -31.68 -15.12 -7.17
C ASP A 32 -31.70 -14.85 -5.65
N VAL A 33 -32.78 -15.29 -5.00
CA VAL A 33 -32.98 -15.15 -3.56
C VAL A 33 -33.29 -16.50 -2.94
N TYR A 34 -32.49 -16.89 -1.96
CA TYR A 34 -32.62 -18.14 -1.22
C TYR A 34 -33.08 -17.84 0.20
N VAL A 35 -34.18 -18.46 0.64
CA VAL A 35 -34.70 -18.27 1.99
C VAL A 35 -33.84 -19.06 2.97
N ALA A 36 -33.30 -18.39 3.99
CA ALA A 36 -32.50 -19.02 5.04
C ALA A 36 -33.44 -19.37 6.20
N GLY A 37 -33.71 -20.66 6.37
CA GLY A 37 -34.59 -21.19 7.41
C GLY A 37 -33.81 -21.89 8.53
N ILE A 38 -34.53 -22.61 9.40
CA ILE A 38 -33.93 -23.32 10.55
C ILE A 38 -33.05 -24.51 10.11
N HIS A 39 -33.16 -24.95 8.85
CA HIS A 39 -32.38 -26.07 8.31
C HIS A 39 -31.04 -25.59 7.74
N ASP A 40 -30.05 -26.48 7.81
CA ASP A 40 -28.74 -26.20 7.25
C ASP A 40 -28.82 -26.12 5.72
N LEU A 41 -28.19 -25.09 5.13
CA LEU A 41 -28.09 -24.89 3.69
C LEU A 41 -26.62 -25.00 3.25
N VAL A 42 -26.35 -25.86 2.27
CA VAL A 42 -25.01 -26.05 1.70
C VAL A 42 -24.84 -25.19 0.45
N ILE A 43 -23.76 -24.43 0.41
CA ILE A 43 -23.31 -23.60 -0.71
C ILE A 43 -22.16 -24.33 -1.41
N GLY A 44 -22.25 -24.49 -2.72
CA GLY A 44 -21.19 -25.15 -3.49
C GLY A 44 -21.47 -25.24 -4.98
N ARG A 45 -20.49 -25.72 -5.73
CA ARG A 45 -20.63 -25.94 -7.19
C ARG A 45 -21.37 -27.24 -7.52
N SER A 46 -21.44 -28.18 -6.56
CA SER A 46 -22.07 -29.49 -6.78
C SER A 46 -23.56 -29.36 -7.08
N PRO A 47 -24.13 -30.20 -7.97
CA PRO A 47 -25.58 -30.34 -8.15
C PRO A 47 -26.33 -30.75 -6.87
N SER A 48 -25.63 -31.29 -5.87
CA SER A 48 -26.19 -31.69 -4.57
C SER A 48 -26.20 -30.58 -3.52
N SER A 49 -25.74 -29.37 -3.85
CA SER A 49 -25.77 -28.20 -2.94
C SER A 49 -27.12 -27.50 -3.01
N ASP A 50 -27.64 -27.05 -1.86
CA ASP A 50 -28.90 -26.31 -1.77
C ASP A 50 -28.82 -24.96 -2.50
N ILE A 51 -27.66 -24.29 -2.36
CA ILE A 51 -27.30 -23.08 -3.10
C ILE A 51 -26.20 -23.44 -4.08
N ARG A 52 -26.62 -23.79 -5.29
CA ARG A 52 -25.70 -24.16 -6.37
C ARG A 52 -25.16 -22.93 -7.08
N LEU A 53 -23.85 -22.73 -6.99
CA LEU A 53 -23.13 -21.64 -7.67
C LEU A 53 -22.37 -22.18 -8.89
N ASN A 54 -22.61 -21.61 -10.07
CA ASN A 54 -21.87 -21.97 -11.29
C ASN A 54 -20.61 -21.11 -11.42
N ASP A 55 -19.63 -21.41 -10.58
CA ASP A 55 -18.36 -20.66 -10.48
C ASP A 55 -17.21 -21.65 -10.24
N ASP A 56 -16.19 -21.59 -11.11
CA ASP A 56 -15.06 -22.53 -11.09
C ASP A 56 -14.14 -22.37 -9.88
N LEU A 57 -14.17 -21.20 -9.22
CA LEU A 57 -13.44 -20.94 -7.99
C LEU A 57 -14.19 -21.45 -6.75
N VAL A 58 -15.39 -22.01 -6.92
CA VAL A 58 -16.19 -22.58 -5.83
C VAL A 58 -16.02 -24.10 -5.74
N SER A 59 -15.52 -24.59 -4.60
CA SER A 59 -15.47 -26.01 -4.26
C SER A 59 -16.84 -26.71 -4.35
N GLN A 60 -16.83 -28.03 -4.53
CA GLN A 60 -18.07 -28.82 -4.70
C GLN A 60 -19.01 -28.67 -3.50
N THR A 61 -18.45 -28.68 -2.29
CA THR A 61 -19.07 -28.30 -1.03
C THR A 61 -18.18 -27.22 -0.43
N HIS A 62 -18.61 -25.96 -0.46
CA HIS A 62 -17.73 -24.83 -0.15
C HIS A 62 -18.00 -24.29 1.25
N ALA A 63 -19.26 -23.97 1.52
CA ALA A 63 -19.67 -23.42 2.80
C ALA A 63 -21.04 -23.97 3.21
N LYS A 64 -21.38 -23.86 4.49
CA LYS A 64 -22.68 -24.23 5.03
C LYS A 64 -23.21 -23.15 5.94
N ILE A 65 -24.49 -22.84 5.81
CA ILE A 65 -25.21 -21.96 6.74
C ILE A 65 -26.03 -22.84 7.65
N CYS A 66 -25.75 -22.79 8.95
CA CYS A 66 -26.51 -23.49 9.97
C CYS A 66 -27.57 -22.58 10.58
N GLY A 67 -28.84 -22.93 10.44
CA GLY A 67 -29.95 -22.27 11.11
C GLY A 67 -30.09 -22.75 12.56
N THR A 68 -30.31 -21.83 13.50
CA THR A 68 -30.61 -22.16 14.90
C THR A 68 -32.09 -21.91 15.21
N ARG A 69 -32.64 -22.60 16.22
CA ARG A 69 -34.03 -22.40 16.65
C ARG A 69 -34.32 -20.98 17.15
N ASP A 70 -33.27 -20.27 17.56
CA ASP A 70 -33.34 -18.88 18.01
C ASP A 70 -33.35 -17.87 16.84
N GLY A 71 -33.28 -18.36 15.59
CA GLY A 71 -33.31 -17.54 14.38
C GLY A 71 -31.99 -16.86 14.04
N GLN A 72 -30.86 -17.33 14.59
CA GLN A 72 -29.52 -16.93 14.15
C GLN A 72 -28.99 -17.90 13.10
N HIS A 73 -28.25 -17.37 12.13
CA HIS A 73 -27.59 -18.15 11.08
C HIS A 73 -26.07 -18.07 11.24
N ILE A 74 -25.42 -19.24 11.25
CA ILE A 74 -23.96 -19.35 11.35
C ILE A 74 -23.43 -19.87 10.01
N LEU A 75 -22.64 -19.07 9.30
CA LEU A 75 -21.92 -19.48 8.10
C LEU A 75 -20.62 -20.19 8.51
N LYS A 76 -20.32 -21.34 7.90
CA LYS A 76 -19.10 -22.12 8.09
C LYS A 76 -18.46 -22.44 6.76
N ASP A 77 -17.16 -22.27 6.63
CA ASP A 77 -16.38 -22.81 5.52
C ASP A 77 -16.21 -24.32 5.72
N LEU A 78 -16.25 -25.10 4.64
CA LEU A 78 -16.10 -26.56 4.66
C LEU A 78 -14.76 -26.98 4.03
N ASP A 79 -13.66 -26.36 4.48
CA ASP A 79 -12.30 -26.54 3.95
C ASP A 79 -12.25 -26.29 2.44
N SER A 80 -12.82 -25.17 2.02
CA SER A 80 -12.86 -24.80 0.61
C SER A 80 -11.47 -24.42 0.09
N SER A 81 -11.24 -24.63 -1.21
CA SER A 81 -9.90 -24.44 -1.81
C SER A 81 -9.48 -22.98 -1.88
N ASN A 82 -10.44 -22.05 -1.96
CA ASN A 82 -10.21 -20.61 -2.10
C ASN A 82 -10.68 -19.81 -0.88
N GLY A 83 -11.30 -20.47 0.10
CA GLY A 83 -11.84 -19.84 1.29
C GLY A 83 -13.18 -19.11 1.07
N THR A 84 -13.94 -18.98 2.16
CA THR A 84 -15.14 -18.16 2.24
C THR A 84 -14.81 -16.81 2.85
N PHE A 85 -15.36 -15.72 2.33
CA PHE A 85 -15.14 -14.37 2.85
C PHE A 85 -16.45 -13.73 3.29
N VAL A 86 -16.43 -12.91 4.34
CA VAL A 86 -17.54 -12.04 4.74
C VAL A 86 -17.02 -10.63 4.92
N ASN A 87 -17.61 -9.66 4.22
CA ASN A 87 -17.19 -8.25 4.20
C ASN A 87 -15.67 -8.09 3.95
N ASN A 88 -15.15 -8.82 2.95
CA ASN A 88 -13.74 -8.87 2.53
C ASN A 88 -12.75 -9.52 3.53
N GLU A 89 -13.23 -10.24 4.55
CA GLU A 89 -12.41 -10.97 5.50
C GLU A 89 -12.57 -12.48 5.34
N LEU A 90 -11.47 -13.24 5.28
CA LEU A 90 -11.49 -14.71 5.19
C LEU A 90 -12.03 -15.31 6.49
N ILE A 91 -13.03 -16.19 6.40
CA ILE A 91 -13.68 -16.81 7.56
C ILE A 91 -13.60 -18.33 7.52
N HIS A 92 -13.64 -18.93 8.72
CA HIS A 92 -13.90 -20.36 8.91
C HIS A 92 -15.30 -20.60 9.51
N SER A 93 -15.77 -19.73 10.41
CA SER A 93 -17.14 -19.74 10.96
C SER A 93 -17.53 -18.36 11.47
N VAL A 94 -18.73 -17.86 11.16
CA VAL A 94 -19.23 -16.54 11.60
C VAL A 94 -20.75 -16.51 11.72
N THR A 95 -21.29 -15.78 12.70
CA THR A 95 -22.74 -15.49 12.80
C THR A 95 -23.11 -14.35 11.87
N LEU A 96 -24.05 -14.58 10.96
CA LEU A 96 -24.48 -13.61 9.95
C LEU A 96 -25.41 -12.53 10.52
N LYS A 97 -25.12 -11.27 10.19
CA LYS A 97 -25.93 -10.09 10.55
C LYS A 97 -26.60 -9.48 9.32
N ASN A 98 -27.74 -8.84 9.53
CA ASN A 98 -28.47 -8.18 8.44
C ASN A 98 -27.57 -7.21 7.68
N GLY A 99 -27.48 -7.37 6.36
CA GLY A 99 -26.67 -6.55 5.47
C GLY A 99 -25.28 -7.11 5.15
N ASP A 100 -24.83 -8.20 5.79
CA ASP A 100 -23.52 -8.79 5.54
C ASP A 100 -23.36 -9.28 4.10
N PHE A 101 -22.18 -9.03 3.50
CA PHE A 101 -21.80 -9.55 2.19
C PHE A 101 -20.92 -10.78 2.32
N ILE A 102 -21.38 -11.90 1.80
CA ILE A 102 -20.68 -13.18 1.76
C ILE A 102 -20.10 -13.36 0.36
N GLN A 103 -18.81 -13.60 0.25
CA GLN A 103 -18.14 -13.88 -1.01
C GLN A 103 -17.58 -15.31 -1.01
N VAL A 104 -17.89 -16.05 -2.06
CA VAL A 104 -17.47 -17.43 -2.32
C VAL A 104 -17.06 -17.50 -3.79
N GLY A 105 -15.76 -17.67 -4.05
CA GLY A 105 -15.22 -17.48 -5.41
C GLY A 105 -15.42 -16.04 -5.90
N ASP A 106 -15.96 -15.88 -7.12
CA ASP A 106 -16.32 -14.60 -7.73
C ASP A 106 -17.77 -14.18 -7.41
N THR A 107 -18.51 -15.02 -6.67
CA THR A 107 -19.91 -14.79 -6.33
C THR A 107 -20.04 -14.07 -4.99
N VAL A 108 -20.72 -12.93 -4.99
CA VAL A 108 -21.05 -12.13 -3.80
C VAL A 108 -22.54 -12.22 -3.52
N MET A 109 -22.91 -12.46 -2.27
CA MET A 109 -24.27 -12.61 -1.79
C MET A 109 -24.50 -11.70 -0.58
N GLN A 110 -25.67 -11.08 -0.47
CA GLN A 110 -26.04 -10.26 0.68
C GLN A 110 -27.02 -11.04 1.57
N TYR A 111 -26.72 -11.15 2.86
CA TYR A 111 -27.63 -11.69 3.85
C TYR A 111 -28.58 -10.60 4.34
N VAL A 112 -29.88 -10.89 4.36
CA VAL A 112 -30.94 -9.98 4.77
C VAL A 112 -31.75 -10.63 5.89
N SER A 113 -31.96 -9.94 7.00
CA SER A 113 -32.76 -10.37 8.15
C SER A 113 -33.57 -9.20 8.71
N THR A 114 -34.88 -9.38 8.88
CA THR A 114 -35.79 -8.32 9.37
C THR A 114 -36.05 -8.37 10.89
N ARG A 115 -35.31 -9.19 11.64
CA ARG A 115 -35.48 -9.35 13.10
C ARG A 115 -34.74 -8.33 13.98
N GLU A 116 -33.80 -7.55 13.43
CA GLU A 116 -33.22 -6.41 14.14
C GLU A 116 -33.93 -5.13 13.69
N GLY A 117 -34.63 -4.48 14.62
CA GLY A 117 -35.59 -3.42 14.34
C GLY A 117 -35.00 -2.20 13.65
N GLN A 118 -35.22 -2.12 12.34
CA GLN A 118 -35.49 -0.88 11.60
C GLN A 118 -36.25 -1.24 10.30
N PRO A 119 -37.43 -0.64 10.03
CA PRO A 119 -38.14 -0.88 8.78
C PRO A 119 -37.39 -0.16 7.66
N VAL A 120 -36.86 -0.91 6.70
CA VAL A 120 -36.33 -0.35 5.45
C VAL A 120 -37.52 -0.12 4.53
N GLU A 121 -37.93 1.14 4.37
CA GLU A 121 -38.84 1.56 3.30
C GLU A 121 -38.22 1.20 1.93
N PRO A 122 -39.02 0.76 0.94
CA PRO A 122 -38.50 0.34 -0.35
C PRO A 122 -38.09 1.56 -1.18
N GLU A 123 -36.85 2.04 -1.01
CA GLU A 123 -36.31 3.06 -1.88
C GLU A 123 -36.02 2.46 -3.26
N THR A 124 -36.76 2.97 -4.23
CA THR A 124 -36.77 2.58 -5.63
C THR A 124 -35.39 2.60 -6.27
N VAL A 125 -35.07 1.49 -6.94
CA VAL A 125 -34.06 1.30 -7.99
C VAL A 125 -33.60 2.62 -8.64
N ARG A 126 -32.43 3.11 -8.24
CA ARG A 126 -31.57 3.91 -9.12
C ARG A 126 -30.38 3.04 -9.50
N ARG A 127 -30.33 2.66 -10.79
CA ARG A 127 -29.11 2.16 -11.45
C ARG A 127 -28.01 3.20 -11.23
N GLY A 128 -27.00 2.86 -10.45
CA GLY A 128 -25.85 3.70 -10.19
C GLY A 128 -24.70 2.82 -9.69
N ALA A 129 -23.59 2.89 -10.41
CA ALA A 129 -22.36 2.13 -10.28
C ALA A 129 -21.95 1.69 -8.87
N ILE A 130 -21.47 0.45 -8.78
CA ILE A 130 -20.54 0.00 -7.72
C ILE A 130 -19.35 0.97 -7.74
N PRO A 131 -18.93 1.54 -6.59
CA PRO A 131 -17.72 2.35 -6.53
C PRO A 131 -16.51 1.55 -7.05
N PRO A 132 -15.69 2.09 -7.97
CA PRO A 132 -14.61 1.36 -8.64
C PRO A 132 -13.54 0.81 -7.69
N ALA A 133 -13.47 1.31 -6.45
CA ALA A 133 -12.50 0.88 -5.44
C ALA A 133 -12.71 -0.55 -4.89
N ILE A 134 -13.87 -1.18 -5.09
CA ILE A 134 -14.13 -2.54 -4.58
C ILE A 134 -13.86 -3.63 -5.65
N ALA A 135 -13.87 -3.27 -6.93
CA ALA A 135 -13.58 -4.20 -8.03
C ALA A 135 -12.06 -4.32 -8.33
N GLU A 136 -11.30 -3.23 -8.17
CA GLU A 136 -9.85 -3.23 -8.42
C GLU A 136 -9.04 -4.02 -7.36
N ALA A 137 -9.50 -4.03 -6.10
CA ALA A 137 -8.84 -4.78 -5.03
C ALA A 137 -8.90 -6.31 -5.25
N ALA A 138 -9.94 -6.82 -5.91
CA ALA A 138 -10.07 -8.24 -6.24
C ALA A 138 -9.17 -8.65 -7.42
N GLN A 139 -8.94 -7.76 -8.40
CA GLN A 139 -8.05 -8.06 -9.54
C GLN A 139 -6.56 -8.00 -9.17
N MET A 140 -6.18 -7.20 -8.17
CA MET A 140 -4.78 -7.01 -7.78
C MET A 140 -4.16 -8.21 -7.04
N MET A 141 -4.97 -9.12 -6.47
CA MET A 141 -4.47 -10.32 -5.78
C MET A 141 -4.27 -11.55 -6.68
N MET A 142 -4.69 -11.53 -7.96
CA MET A 142 -4.53 -12.68 -8.88
C MET A 142 -3.22 -12.71 -9.69
N VAL A 143 -2.35 -11.70 -9.59
CA VAL A 143 -1.12 -11.63 -10.42
C VAL A 143 0.11 -12.30 -9.78
N ARG A 144 0.07 -12.67 -8.49
CA ARG A 144 1.24 -13.27 -7.81
C ARG A 144 1.36 -14.79 -7.92
N ALA A 145 0.45 -15.46 -8.63
CA ALA A 145 0.42 -16.93 -8.77
C ALA A 145 0.50 -17.42 -10.24
N ARG A 146 1.26 -16.74 -11.11
CA ARG A 146 1.48 -17.19 -12.52
C ARG A 146 2.91 -17.15 -13.06
N HIS A 147 3.93 -17.12 -12.20
CA HIS A 147 5.32 -17.29 -12.66
C HIS A 147 6.12 -18.28 -11.78
N THR A 148 5.78 -19.57 -11.89
CA THR A 148 6.73 -20.67 -11.68
C THR A 148 6.43 -21.77 -12.69
N ASP A 149 6.64 -21.49 -13.97
CA ASP A 149 6.93 -22.57 -14.92
C ASP A 149 7.60 -22.01 -16.17
N THR A 150 8.90 -22.30 -16.34
CA THR A 150 9.60 -22.45 -17.62
C THR A 150 11.02 -22.92 -17.32
N GLY A 151 11.35 -24.09 -17.85
CA GLY A 151 12.41 -24.94 -17.33
C GLY A 151 13.83 -24.60 -17.76
N LEU A 152 14.77 -25.36 -17.18
CA LEU A 152 16.12 -25.54 -17.72
C LEU A 152 16.53 -27.02 -17.63
N PRO A 153 17.50 -27.44 -18.48
CA PRO A 153 17.59 -28.78 -19.02
C PRO A 153 18.56 -29.70 -18.26
N THR A 154 18.52 -30.94 -18.71
CA THR A 154 19.18 -32.15 -18.22
C THR A 154 20.72 -32.15 -18.35
N ALA A 155 21.34 -32.82 -17.37
CA ALA A 155 22.50 -33.73 -17.47
C ALA A 155 23.96 -33.21 -17.45
N ALA A 156 24.69 -33.83 -16.50
CA ALA A 156 26.07 -34.33 -16.55
C ALA A 156 27.24 -33.38 -16.23
N ALA A 157 27.82 -33.54 -15.03
CA ALA A 157 29.18 -34.09 -14.89
C ALA A 157 29.48 -34.45 -13.43
N TYR A 158 29.96 -35.68 -13.25
CA TYR A 158 30.39 -36.33 -12.03
C TYR A 158 31.63 -35.66 -11.41
N ASN A 159 31.68 -35.54 -10.08
CA ASN A 159 32.83 -36.09 -9.37
C ASN A 159 32.47 -36.49 -7.94
N ALA A 160 32.72 -37.78 -7.68
CA ALA A 160 32.50 -38.47 -6.43
C ALA A 160 33.71 -38.26 -5.52
N ASN A 161 33.47 -37.82 -4.29
CA ASN A 161 34.14 -38.29 -3.06
C ASN A 161 33.77 -37.41 -1.86
N THR A 162 32.60 -37.66 -1.27
CA THR A 162 32.46 -37.76 0.19
C THR A 162 31.14 -38.47 0.48
N LEU A 163 31.22 -39.58 1.23
CA LEU A 163 30.13 -40.51 1.52
C LEU A 163 29.01 -39.83 2.34
N PRO A 164 27.72 -40.02 2.00
CA PRO A 164 26.63 -39.69 2.89
C PRO A 164 26.45 -40.81 3.93
N VAL A 165 26.27 -40.42 5.18
CA VAL A 165 25.95 -41.32 6.29
C VAL A 165 24.57 -41.95 6.02
N PRO A 166 24.41 -43.29 6.08
CA PRO A 166 23.12 -43.91 5.87
C PRO A 166 22.21 -43.68 7.07
N PHE A 167 21.01 -43.19 6.78
CA PHE A 167 19.87 -43.25 7.69
C PHE A 167 19.54 -44.72 7.91
N ARG A 168 19.77 -45.22 9.13
CA ARG A 168 19.44 -46.59 9.51
C ARG A 168 17.93 -46.66 9.76
N GLU A 169 17.22 -47.29 8.83
CA GLU A 169 15.89 -47.84 9.08
C GLU A 169 15.98 -48.80 10.29
N GLN A 170 15.23 -48.48 11.36
CA GLN A 170 14.99 -49.43 12.45
C GLN A 170 13.74 -50.25 12.11
N PRO A 171 13.77 -51.58 12.31
CA PRO A 171 12.63 -52.45 12.00
C PRO A 171 11.47 -52.19 12.97
N LEU A 172 10.25 -52.26 12.45
CA LEU A 172 9.02 -52.34 13.24
C LEU A 172 9.11 -53.50 14.24
N GLY A 173 9.11 -53.18 15.53
CA GLY A 173 8.85 -54.15 16.60
C GLY A 173 7.36 -54.50 16.68
N PRO A 174 6.99 -55.68 17.19
CA PRO A 174 5.61 -56.14 17.20
C PRO A 174 4.73 -55.33 18.17
N VAL A 175 3.49 -55.11 17.74
CA VAL A 175 2.38 -54.50 18.48
C VAL A 175 2.11 -55.29 19.76
N LEU A 176 2.20 -54.64 20.92
CA LEU A 176 1.72 -55.19 22.20
C LEU A 176 0.19 -55.02 22.31
N PRO A 177 -0.56 -56.06 22.72
CA PRO A 177 -2.00 -55.99 22.94
C PRO A 177 -2.34 -55.26 24.26
N PRO A 178 -3.62 -54.85 24.45
CA PRO A 178 -4.05 -54.17 25.66
C PRO A 178 -3.97 -55.10 26.87
N HIS A 179 -3.37 -54.62 27.97
CA HIS A 179 -3.40 -55.32 29.24
C HIS A 179 -4.82 -55.27 29.83
N THR A 180 -5.56 -56.35 29.63
CA THR A 180 -6.67 -56.77 30.49
C THR A 180 -6.09 -57.46 31.72
N HIS A 181 -6.53 -57.08 32.91
CA HIS A 181 -6.27 -57.88 34.11
C HIS A 181 -7.08 -59.18 34.05
N PRO A 182 -6.47 -60.36 34.29
CA PRO A 182 -7.18 -61.63 34.40
C PRO A 182 -7.84 -61.80 35.77
N PRO A 183 -8.91 -62.63 35.88
CA PRO A 183 -9.54 -62.95 37.15
C PRO A 183 -8.64 -63.87 38.00
N PRO A 184 -8.67 -63.77 39.34
CA PRO A 184 -7.88 -64.64 40.21
C PRO A 184 -8.44 -66.10 40.26
N PRO A 185 -7.57 -67.12 40.38
CA PRO A 185 -7.91 -68.54 40.50
C PRO A 185 -8.42 -68.94 41.90
N PRO A 186 -9.08 -70.11 42.06
CA PRO A 186 -9.71 -70.53 43.31
C PRO A 186 -8.67 -70.89 44.39
N PRO A 187 -8.96 -70.66 45.68
CA PRO A 187 -8.04 -70.99 46.75
C PRO A 187 -7.93 -72.51 46.94
N ALA A 188 -6.70 -73.01 46.79
CA ALA A 188 -6.29 -74.30 47.29
C ALA A 188 -6.26 -74.29 48.83
N SER A 189 -6.80 -75.37 49.39
CA SER A 189 -6.74 -75.73 50.79
C SER A 189 -5.29 -76.00 51.24
N GLY A 190 -4.90 -75.48 52.41
CA GLY A 190 -3.87 -76.10 53.24
C GLY A 190 -2.82 -75.17 53.85
N ALA A 191 -2.80 -75.16 55.19
CA ALA A 191 -1.68 -74.87 56.10
C ALA A 191 -1.48 -73.42 56.61
N ASN A 192 -2.12 -73.16 57.76
CA ASN A 192 -1.65 -72.42 58.94
C ASN A 192 -0.23 -71.80 58.89
N ALA A 193 -0.17 -70.47 59.00
CA ALA A 193 0.74 -69.75 59.91
C ALA A 193 0.25 -68.29 60.04
N GLY A 194 -0.12 -67.87 61.25
CA GLY A 194 -0.82 -66.60 61.50
C GLY A 194 0.05 -65.35 61.33
N ILE A 195 -0.54 -64.33 60.72
CA ILE A 195 -0.15 -62.91 60.81
C ILE A 195 -1.45 -62.12 60.99
N GLY A 196 -1.53 -61.35 62.07
CA GLY A 196 -2.77 -60.74 62.59
C GLY A 196 -3.35 -59.62 61.73
N GLN A 197 -4.68 -59.62 61.61
CA GLN A 197 -5.47 -58.49 61.12
C GLN A 197 -5.43 -57.34 62.15
N GLU A 198 -5.10 -56.12 61.72
CA GLU A 198 -5.34 -54.91 62.54
C GLU A 198 -6.83 -54.54 62.48
N PRO A 199 -7.45 -54.12 63.60
CA PRO A 199 -8.90 -53.89 63.67
C PRO A 199 -9.30 -52.55 63.03
N GLU A 200 -10.32 -52.53 62.17
CA GLU A 200 -11.03 -51.29 61.82
C GLU A 200 -11.75 -50.75 63.06
N LEU A 201 -11.29 -49.62 63.62
CA LEU A 201 -11.94 -48.98 64.77
C LEU A 201 -13.35 -48.51 64.41
N SER A 202 -14.35 -48.93 65.19
CA SER A 202 -15.74 -48.49 65.05
C SER A 202 -15.91 -47.03 65.48
N LEU A 203 -16.94 -46.33 64.96
CA LEU A 203 -17.31 -44.97 65.41
C LEU A 203 -17.58 -44.92 66.94
N LYS A 204 -17.99 -46.05 67.52
CA LYS A 204 -18.12 -46.24 68.98
C LYS A 204 -16.76 -46.23 69.70
N ASP A 205 -15.71 -46.75 69.08
CA ASP A 205 -14.36 -46.80 69.64
C ASP A 205 -13.72 -45.41 69.63
N TYR A 206 -13.95 -44.61 68.58
CA TYR A 206 -13.58 -43.19 68.55
C TYR A 206 -14.30 -42.38 69.63
N LEU A 207 -15.61 -42.62 69.84
CA LEU A 207 -16.37 -41.99 70.91
C LEU A 207 -15.88 -42.41 72.31
N ALA A 208 -15.53 -43.69 72.50
CA ALA A 208 -14.95 -44.18 73.74
C ALA A 208 -13.56 -43.55 73.99
N MET A 209 -12.74 -43.43 72.94
CA MET A 209 -11.42 -42.80 72.98
C MET A 209 -11.53 -41.30 73.30
N ALA A 210 -12.48 -40.60 72.67
CA ALA A 210 -12.78 -39.20 72.96
C ALA A 210 -13.30 -39.00 74.39
N ARG A 211 -14.14 -39.91 74.90
CA ARG A 211 -14.62 -39.86 76.29
C ARG A 211 -13.49 -40.07 77.30
N ARG A 212 -12.54 -40.97 77.02
CA ARG A 212 -11.35 -41.19 77.87
C ARG A 212 -10.41 -39.98 77.84
N ALA A 213 -10.17 -39.40 76.66
CA ALA A 213 -9.42 -38.16 76.53
C ALA A 213 -10.11 -37.00 77.28
N ALA A 214 -11.43 -36.87 77.14
CA ALA A 214 -12.20 -35.85 77.85
C ALA A 214 -12.08 -36.00 79.37
N LEU A 215 -12.27 -37.21 79.92
CA LEU A 215 -12.11 -37.48 81.35
C LEU A 215 -10.68 -37.21 81.87
N PHE A 216 -9.66 -37.41 81.03
CA PHE A 216 -8.26 -37.14 81.38
C PHE A 216 -7.93 -35.64 81.44
N PHE A 217 -8.45 -34.86 80.48
CA PHE A 217 -8.18 -33.42 80.40
C PHE A 217 -9.16 -32.59 81.24
N LEU A 218 -10.36 -33.09 81.56
CA LEU A 218 -11.39 -32.35 82.32
C LEU A 218 -10.90 -31.79 83.65
N PRO A 219 -10.13 -32.52 84.49
CA PRO A 219 -9.62 -31.97 85.76
C PRO A 219 -8.64 -30.81 85.57
N HIS A 220 -8.01 -30.72 84.39
CA HIS A 220 -6.99 -29.74 84.03
C HIS A 220 -7.53 -28.66 83.08
N TRP A 221 -8.86 -28.53 82.97
CA TRP A 221 -9.47 -27.57 82.06
C TRP A 221 -9.01 -26.13 82.33
N LYS A 222 -8.74 -25.77 83.59
CA LYS A 222 -8.25 -24.43 83.97
C LYS A 222 -6.86 -24.12 83.41
N THR A 223 -5.96 -25.11 83.39
CA THR A 223 -4.61 -24.91 82.84
C THR A 223 -4.65 -24.82 81.32
N ILE A 224 -5.48 -25.65 80.67
CA ILE A 224 -5.69 -25.58 79.23
C ILE A 224 -6.28 -24.21 78.86
N ALA A 225 -7.34 -23.78 79.57
CA ALA A 225 -7.95 -22.47 79.36
C ALA A 225 -6.98 -21.30 79.57
N ALA A 226 -6.11 -21.37 80.59
CA ALA A 226 -5.10 -20.33 80.85
C ALA A 226 -4.07 -20.25 79.72
N VAL A 227 -3.54 -21.38 79.24
CA VAL A 227 -2.56 -21.40 78.14
C VAL A 227 -3.20 -20.98 76.81
N THR A 228 -4.44 -21.38 76.56
CA THR A 228 -5.24 -20.90 75.41
C THR A 228 -5.46 -19.40 75.45
N LEU A 229 -5.78 -18.83 76.62
CA LEU A 229 -5.95 -17.38 76.79
C LEU A 229 -4.64 -16.62 76.57
N VAL A 230 -3.53 -17.12 77.11
CA VAL A 230 -2.18 -16.56 76.86
C VAL A 230 -1.83 -16.63 75.38
N GLY A 231 -2.14 -17.74 74.71
CA GLY A 231 -1.99 -17.88 73.27
C GLY A 231 -2.82 -16.85 72.49
N ALA A 232 -4.09 -16.67 72.86
CA ALA A 232 -4.99 -15.69 72.24
C ALA A 232 -4.47 -14.25 72.41
N LEU A 233 -4.04 -13.88 73.63
CA LEU A 233 -3.43 -12.58 73.93
C LEU A 233 -2.10 -12.38 73.18
N GLY A 234 -1.29 -13.42 73.07
CA GLY A 234 -0.08 -13.42 72.23
C GLY A 234 -0.39 -13.21 70.76
N GLY A 235 -1.49 -13.79 70.26
CA GLY A 235 -2.02 -13.54 68.92
C GLY A 235 -2.42 -12.09 68.69
N VAL A 236 -3.07 -11.44 69.68
CA VAL A 236 -3.37 -10.01 69.64
C VAL A 236 -2.10 -9.16 69.69
N ALA A 237 -1.15 -9.47 70.59
CA ALA A 237 0.10 -8.73 70.72
C ALA A 237 0.95 -8.81 69.44
N SER A 238 0.95 -9.96 68.76
CA SER A 238 1.61 -10.16 67.47
C SER A 238 1.16 -9.14 66.41
N PHE A 239 -0.09 -8.69 66.42
CA PHE A 239 -0.58 -7.66 65.50
C PHE A 239 0.19 -6.34 65.62
N TYR A 240 0.52 -5.92 66.83
CA TYR A 240 1.25 -4.67 67.08
C TYR A 240 2.76 -4.81 66.85
N ILE A 241 3.31 -6.00 67.07
CA ILE A 241 4.74 -6.28 66.85
C ILE A 241 5.05 -6.40 65.35
N LYS A 242 4.17 -7.07 64.60
CA LYS A 242 4.32 -7.27 63.15
C LYS A 242 2.99 -6.94 62.46
N PRO A 243 2.69 -5.65 62.21
CA PRO A 243 1.47 -5.26 61.53
C PRO A 243 1.36 -5.95 60.16
N PRO A 244 0.14 -6.19 59.66
CA PRO A 244 -0.04 -6.69 58.31
C PRO A 244 0.56 -5.71 57.28
N PRO A 245 1.07 -6.19 56.14
CA PRO A 245 1.56 -5.33 55.08
C PRO A 245 0.44 -4.41 54.58
N LYS A 246 0.83 -3.21 54.15
CA LYS A 246 -0.09 -2.25 53.53
C LYS A 246 -0.26 -2.63 52.06
N ARG A 247 -1.50 -2.77 51.61
CA ARG A 247 -1.84 -3.15 50.23
C ARG A 247 -2.34 -1.90 49.51
N ALA A 248 -1.69 -1.52 48.42
CA ALA A 248 -2.22 -0.55 47.47
C ALA A 248 -2.93 -1.31 46.36
N PHE A 249 -4.06 -0.80 45.86
CA PHE A 249 -4.81 -1.41 44.77
C PHE A 249 -5.34 -0.36 43.82
N PHE A 250 -5.61 -0.78 42.58
CA PHE A 250 -6.37 -0.02 41.62
C PHE A 250 -7.36 -0.95 40.91
N GLU A 251 -8.40 -0.34 40.34
CA GLU A 251 -9.42 -1.04 39.57
C GLU A 251 -9.41 -0.47 38.16
N MET A 252 -9.35 -1.35 37.15
CA MET A 252 -9.46 -0.96 35.74
C MET A 252 -10.48 -1.83 35.03
N SER A 253 -11.23 -1.23 34.12
CA SER A 253 -12.06 -1.97 33.17
C SER A 253 -11.22 -2.32 31.96
N LEU A 254 -11.25 -3.60 31.58
CA LEU A 254 -10.62 -4.10 30.39
C LEU A 254 -11.70 -4.45 29.37
N MET A 255 -11.71 -3.72 28.26
CA MET A 255 -12.54 -4.09 27.11
C MET A 255 -11.76 -5.06 26.22
N PRO A 256 -12.25 -6.31 26.01
CA PRO A 256 -11.58 -7.26 25.13
C PRO A 256 -11.56 -6.74 23.69
N ASP A 257 -10.44 -6.91 23.00
CA ASP A 257 -10.30 -6.50 21.60
C ASP A 257 -11.27 -7.33 20.73
N ALA A 258 -12.20 -6.65 20.04
CA ALA A 258 -13.15 -7.29 19.14
C ALA A 258 -12.47 -8.06 17.98
N ARG A 259 -11.19 -7.78 17.70
CA ARG A 259 -10.38 -8.53 16.71
C ARG A 259 -9.73 -9.78 17.30
N GLU A 260 -9.24 -9.77 18.53
CA GLU A 260 -8.64 -10.96 19.17
C GLU A 260 -9.70 -11.98 19.61
N THR A 261 -10.94 -11.55 19.86
CA THR A 261 -12.06 -12.47 20.13
C THR A 261 -12.45 -13.35 18.94
N ARG A 262 -11.87 -13.14 17.75
CA ARG A 262 -12.08 -14.00 16.58
C ARG A 262 -11.13 -15.19 16.51
N VAL A 263 -10.04 -15.18 17.28
CA VAL A 263 -9.09 -16.30 17.37
C VAL A 263 -9.18 -16.87 18.78
N ASN A 264 -10.24 -17.63 19.04
CA ASN A 264 -10.30 -18.78 19.94
C ASN A 264 -11.77 -19.06 20.25
N THR A 265 -12.22 -20.20 19.74
CA THR A 265 -13.23 -21.11 20.28
C THR A 265 -14.10 -20.58 21.43
N PHE A 266 -15.42 -20.65 21.23
CA PHE A 266 -16.43 -20.61 22.30
C PHE A 266 -15.92 -21.43 23.51
N GLU A 267 -15.93 -20.79 24.68
CA GLU A 267 -15.52 -21.27 26.03
C GLU A 267 -14.05 -21.08 26.49
N SER A 268 -13.09 -20.59 25.68
CA SER A 268 -11.69 -20.43 26.19
C SER A 268 -10.96 -19.12 25.84
N GLY A 269 -11.57 -18.20 25.08
CA GLY A 269 -10.91 -16.96 24.63
C GLY A 269 -10.64 -15.93 25.74
N SER A 270 -11.57 -15.73 26.69
CA SER A 270 -11.38 -14.77 27.79
C SER A 270 -10.20 -15.18 28.68
N VAL A 271 -10.15 -16.44 29.12
CA VAL A 271 -9.09 -16.96 30.00
C VAL A 271 -7.69 -16.76 29.41
N SER A 272 -7.52 -16.90 28.08
CA SER A 272 -6.23 -16.69 27.41
C SER A 272 -5.79 -15.22 27.40
N PHE A 273 -6.73 -14.28 27.23
CA PHE A 273 -6.45 -12.85 27.19
C PHE A 273 -6.04 -12.30 28.57
N PHE A 274 -6.72 -12.73 29.65
CA PHE A 274 -6.34 -12.35 31.02
C PHE A 274 -5.00 -12.93 31.44
N THR A 275 -4.73 -14.19 31.08
CA THR A 275 -3.44 -14.82 31.39
C THR A 275 -2.29 -14.05 30.74
N ALA A 276 -2.45 -13.59 29.50
CA ALA A 276 -1.44 -12.77 28.81
C ALA A 276 -1.29 -11.37 29.45
N THR A 277 -2.40 -10.74 29.82
CA THR A 277 -2.44 -9.43 30.49
C THR A 277 -1.75 -9.49 31.85
N GLU A 278 -2.06 -10.50 32.67
CA GLU A 278 -1.41 -10.74 33.96
C GLU A 278 0.10 -10.99 33.78
N GLN A 279 0.49 -11.83 32.82
CA GLN A 279 1.90 -12.13 32.56
C GLN A 279 2.69 -10.87 32.15
N ASN A 280 2.09 -10.01 31.32
CA ASN A 280 2.71 -8.76 30.89
C ASN A 280 2.82 -7.78 32.07
N PHE A 281 1.76 -7.64 32.86
CA PHE A 281 1.74 -6.77 34.05
C PHE A 281 2.76 -7.24 35.09
N ARG A 282 2.95 -8.55 35.27
CA ARG A 282 3.92 -9.11 36.22
C ARG A 282 5.29 -9.39 35.60
N SER A 283 5.58 -8.85 34.42
CA SER A 283 6.84 -9.13 33.72
C SER A 283 8.04 -8.48 34.44
N LEU A 284 9.16 -9.20 34.52
CA LEU A 284 10.38 -8.73 35.20
C LEU A 284 10.91 -7.43 34.56
N ASN A 285 10.84 -7.33 33.23
CA ASN A 285 11.28 -6.14 32.50
C ASN A 285 10.47 -4.89 32.87
N LEU A 286 9.15 -5.04 33.06
CA LEU A 286 8.29 -3.93 33.44
C LEU A 286 8.56 -3.49 34.89
N ILE A 287 8.77 -4.44 35.79
CA ILE A 287 9.15 -4.17 37.19
C ILE A 287 10.49 -3.45 37.23
N GLN A 288 11.48 -3.91 36.46
CA GLN A 288 12.78 -3.27 36.34
C GLN A 288 12.65 -1.81 35.87
N LYS A 289 11.94 -1.57 34.75
CA LYS A 289 11.68 -0.22 34.23
C LYS A 289 11.04 0.69 35.28
N THR A 290 10.05 0.17 35.99
CA THR A 290 9.36 0.90 37.07
C THR A 290 10.32 1.29 38.20
N LEU A 291 11.26 0.42 38.57
CA LEU A 291 12.25 0.71 39.61
C LEU A 291 13.30 1.73 39.15
N GLU A 292 13.71 1.66 37.89
CA GLU A 292 14.62 2.63 37.27
C GLU A 292 13.99 4.04 37.27
N ASP A 293 12.72 4.16 36.89
CA ASP A 293 11.98 5.43 36.90
C ASP A 293 11.78 6.00 38.31
N LEU A 294 11.74 5.14 39.33
CA LEU A 294 11.69 5.52 40.74
C LEU A 294 13.07 5.88 41.33
N GLY A 295 14.12 5.93 40.51
CA GLY A 295 15.47 6.35 40.89
C GLY A 295 16.38 5.21 41.34
N ASN A 296 15.97 3.95 41.16
CA ASN A 296 16.77 2.78 41.50
C ASN A 296 17.42 2.19 40.22
N ALA A 297 18.51 2.81 39.77
CA ALA A 297 19.10 2.59 38.43
C ALA A 297 19.74 1.19 38.20
N ALA A 298 19.89 0.36 39.23
CA ALA A 298 20.43 -1.00 39.11
C ALA A 298 19.83 -1.92 40.19
N PRO A 299 18.54 -2.28 40.09
CA PRO A 299 17.89 -3.16 41.05
C PRO A 299 18.45 -4.58 40.93
N SER A 300 18.65 -5.28 42.04
CA SER A 300 19.11 -6.67 42.01
C SER A 300 18.02 -7.62 41.49
N ASP A 301 18.40 -8.64 40.72
CA ASP A 301 17.45 -9.64 40.18
C ASP A 301 16.62 -10.31 41.28
N GLU A 302 17.22 -10.52 42.45
CA GLU A 302 16.53 -11.05 43.64
C GLU A 302 15.43 -10.09 44.14
N PHE A 303 15.68 -8.78 44.10
CA PHE A 303 14.72 -7.76 44.50
C PHE A 303 13.56 -7.64 43.51
N ILE A 304 13.84 -7.68 42.20
CA ILE A 304 12.82 -7.69 41.13
C ILE A 304 11.91 -8.93 41.28
N THR A 305 12.52 -10.10 41.51
CA THR A 305 11.79 -11.37 41.69
C THR A 305 10.96 -11.37 42.97
N ALA A 306 11.45 -10.72 44.05
CA ALA A 306 10.70 -10.53 45.28
C ALA A 306 9.46 -9.64 45.05
N LEU A 307 9.60 -8.54 44.29
CA LEU A 307 8.50 -7.63 43.97
C LEU A 307 7.42 -8.29 43.10
N GLN A 308 7.80 -9.15 42.16
CA GLN A 308 6.84 -9.91 41.33
C GLN A 308 5.88 -10.78 42.18
N ARG A 309 6.32 -11.25 43.35
CA ARG A 309 5.48 -12.04 44.27
C ARG A 309 4.49 -11.17 45.05
N PHE A 310 4.77 -9.88 45.21
CA PHE A 310 3.91 -8.93 45.91
C PHE A 310 2.93 -8.20 45.00
N LEU A 311 3.08 -8.38 43.67
CA LEU A 311 2.13 -7.97 42.65
C LEU A 311 1.04 -9.03 42.51
N GLU A 312 -0.20 -8.60 42.72
CA GLU A 312 -1.42 -9.38 42.55
C GLU A 312 -2.22 -8.80 41.38
N PHE A 313 -2.86 -9.68 40.63
CA PHE A 313 -3.71 -9.32 39.50
C PHE A 313 -4.88 -10.28 39.48
N GLN A 314 -6.10 -9.77 39.70
CA GLN A 314 -7.29 -10.59 39.87
C GLN A 314 -8.45 -10.01 39.06
N GLU A 315 -9.21 -10.88 38.41
CA GLU A 315 -10.47 -10.53 37.77
C GLU A 315 -11.58 -10.45 38.83
N VAL A 316 -12.33 -9.36 38.83
CA VAL A 316 -13.42 -9.10 39.79
C VAL A 316 -14.62 -8.62 38.99
N GLY A 317 -15.52 -9.52 38.58
CA GLY A 317 -16.68 -9.16 37.76
C GLY A 317 -17.60 -10.34 37.48
N ASP A 318 -18.77 -10.05 36.89
CA ASP A 318 -19.69 -11.07 36.39
C ASP A 318 -19.09 -11.66 35.08
N PRO A 319 -18.89 -12.98 34.96
CA PRO A 319 -18.38 -13.62 33.74
C PRO A 319 -19.19 -13.32 32.47
N TYR A 320 -20.43 -12.85 32.62
CA TYR A 320 -21.33 -12.49 31.52
C TYR A 320 -21.28 -11.01 31.12
N ASP A 321 -20.56 -10.16 31.85
CA ASP A 321 -20.35 -8.76 31.49
C ASP A 321 -19.23 -8.62 30.43
N ARG A 322 -19.46 -7.77 29.42
CA ARG A 322 -18.49 -7.50 28.35
C ARG A 322 -17.33 -6.63 28.83
N THR A 323 -17.56 -5.87 29.90
CA THR A 323 -16.52 -5.09 30.57
C THR A 323 -16.04 -5.88 31.78
N GLN A 324 -14.81 -6.40 31.70
CA GLN A 324 -14.24 -7.14 32.81
C GLN A 324 -13.45 -6.20 33.70
N THR A 325 -13.81 -6.15 34.97
CA THR A 325 -13.09 -5.32 35.94
C THR A 325 -11.93 -6.13 36.50
N ILE A 326 -10.74 -5.55 36.45
CA ILE A 326 -9.51 -6.10 36.96
C ILE A 326 -9.10 -5.29 38.19
N VAL A 327 -8.75 -6.02 39.24
CA VAL A 327 -8.15 -5.48 40.45
C VAL A 327 -6.70 -5.92 40.50
N ALA A 328 -5.80 -4.95 40.38
CA ALA A 328 -4.37 -5.17 40.58
C ALA A 328 -3.94 -4.52 41.89
N ALA A 329 -3.09 -5.23 42.63
CA ALA A 329 -2.64 -4.80 43.94
C ALA A 329 -1.15 -5.02 44.14
N PHE A 330 -0.55 -4.19 44.99
CA PHE A 330 0.83 -4.31 45.40
C PHE A 330 0.95 -4.16 46.91
N SER A 331 1.61 -5.14 47.54
CA SER A 331 1.80 -5.19 48.98
C SER A 331 3.21 -4.78 49.39
N SER A 332 3.33 -3.78 50.27
CA SER A 332 4.61 -3.35 50.84
C SER A 332 4.46 -3.00 52.32
N ASN A 333 5.59 -2.97 53.03
CA ASN A 333 5.64 -2.46 54.40
C ASN A 333 5.45 -0.94 54.45
N ASP A 334 5.81 -0.25 53.36
CA ASP A 334 5.61 1.18 53.19
C ASP A 334 4.42 1.45 52.25
N GLY A 335 3.44 2.18 52.75
CA GLY A 335 2.20 2.47 52.02
C GLY A 335 2.39 3.54 50.95
N ASP A 336 3.28 4.50 51.18
CA ASP A 336 3.55 5.58 50.23
C ASP A 336 4.35 5.04 49.05
N PHE A 337 5.34 4.17 49.34
CA PHE A 337 6.01 3.38 48.31
C PHE A 337 5.03 2.48 47.55
N ALA A 338 4.08 1.82 48.24
CA ALA A 338 3.12 0.95 47.57
C ALA A 338 2.25 1.69 46.53
N ILE A 339 1.75 2.89 46.89
CA ILE A 339 0.99 3.73 45.96
C ILE A 339 1.88 4.20 44.81
N THR A 340 3.06 4.75 45.13
CA THR A 340 3.96 5.36 44.13
C THR A 340 4.46 4.31 43.14
N PHE A 341 4.83 3.13 43.64
CA PHE A 341 5.21 2.00 42.81
C PHE A 341 4.07 1.57 41.90
N LEU A 342 2.88 1.31 42.45
CA LEU A 342 1.75 0.80 41.67
C LEU A 342 1.27 1.82 40.62
N LYS A 343 1.34 3.11 40.92
CA LYS A 343 1.05 4.19 39.98
C LYS A 343 2.01 4.20 38.80
N ASN A 344 3.32 4.28 39.06
CA ASN A 344 4.32 4.28 38.00
C ASN A 344 4.31 2.97 37.22
N HIS A 345 4.02 1.85 37.89
CA HIS A 345 3.91 0.54 37.26
C HIS A 345 2.75 0.47 36.26
N LEU A 346 1.58 1.02 36.65
CA LEU A 346 0.42 1.12 35.77
C LEU A 346 0.70 2.04 34.56
N GLU A 347 1.27 3.22 34.78
CA GLU A 347 1.64 4.14 33.69
C GLU A 347 2.60 3.45 32.70
N ASN A 348 3.66 2.81 33.21
CA ASN A 348 4.61 2.07 32.40
C ASN A 348 3.99 0.89 31.65
N TYR A 349 3.04 0.18 32.27
CA TYR A 349 2.33 -0.92 31.65
C TYR A 349 1.52 -0.44 30.44
N LEU A 350 0.73 0.61 30.62
CA LEU A 350 -0.10 1.20 29.56
C LEU A 350 0.75 1.69 28.40
N ASP A 351 1.84 2.41 28.69
CA ASP A 351 2.77 2.88 27.65
C ASP A 351 3.38 1.71 26.87
N THR A 352 3.78 0.65 27.56
CA THR A 352 4.37 -0.54 26.93
C THR A 352 3.36 -1.26 26.03
N GLU A 353 2.09 -1.37 26.44
CA GLU A 353 1.05 -2.01 25.63
C GLU A 353 0.65 -1.15 24.43
N ILE A 354 0.57 0.18 24.59
CA ILE A 354 0.39 1.12 23.47
C ILE A 354 1.55 0.96 22.49
N GLU A 355 2.80 0.98 22.97
CA GLU A 355 3.98 0.90 22.12
C GLU A 355 4.06 -0.43 21.35
N LYS A 356 3.76 -1.57 21.99
CA LYS A 356 3.71 -2.88 21.32
C LYS A 356 2.75 -2.89 20.13
N LYS A 357 1.54 -2.34 20.31
CA LYS A 357 0.51 -2.29 19.26
C LYS A 357 0.88 -1.29 18.16
N LEU A 358 1.45 -0.13 18.55
CA LEU A 358 1.89 0.88 17.58
C LEU A 358 3.15 0.48 16.81
N LYS A 359 4.01 -0.39 17.35
CA LYS A 359 5.29 -0.76 16.71
C LYS A 359 5.12 -1.26 15.28
N VAL A 360 4.10 -2.09 15.02
CA VAL A 360 3.84 -2.62 13.67
C VAL A 360 3.45 -1.50 12.71
N ILE A 361 2.51 -0.63 13.13
CA ILE A 361 1.99 0.48 12.32
C ILE A 361 3.06 1.56 12.11
N THR A 362 3.94 1.75 13.10
CA THR A 362 5.04 2.71 13.03
C THR A 362 6.10 2.26 12.02
N VAL A 363 6.46 0.97 12.02
CA VAL A 363 7.36 0.40 11.00
C VAL A 363 6.77 0.56 9.59
N GLU A 364 5.48 0.33 9.43
CA GLU A 364 4.78 0.57 8.16
C GLU A 364 4.81 2.06 7.77
N SER A 365 4.54 2.96 8.72
CA SER A 365 4.59 4.41 8.51
C SER A 365 5.98 4.89 8.07
N ASP A 366 7.04 4.40 8.72
CA ASP A 366 8.43 4.72 8.39
C ASP A 366 8.82 4.21 7.00
N PHE A 367 8.36 3.01 6.63
CA PHE A 367 8.55 2.45 5.30
C PHE A 367 7.85 3.33 4.23
N LEU A 368 6.58 3.67 4.43
CA LEU A 368 5.82 4.53 3.52
C LEU A 368 6.46 5.91 3.38
N ARG A 369 6.98 6.49 4.46
CA ARG A 369 7.69 7.77 4.44
C ARG A 369 8.96 7.71 3.59
N THR A 370 9.71 6.62 3.71
CA THR A 370 10.92 6.39 2.89
C THR A 370 10.55 6.28 1.42
N GLN A 371 9.56 5.45 1.09
CA GLN A 371 9.05 5.28 -0.27
C GLN A 371 8.51 6.60 -0.86
N ALA A 372 7.77 7.39 -0.09
CA ALA A 372 7.26 8.68 -0.53
C ALA A 372 8.38 9.69 -0.84
N THR A 373 9.49 9.62 -0.09
CA THR A 373 10.66 10.46 -0.34
C THR A 373 11.37 10.06 -1.64
N GLU A 374 11.51 8.75 -1.89
CA GLU A 374 12.06 8.22 -3.14
C GLU A 374 11.17 8.55 -4.34
N ALA A 375 9.85 8.40 -4.19
CA ALA A 375 8.86 8.75 -5.21
C ALA A 375 8.84 10.26 -5.50
N LYS A 376 9.03 11.11 -4.48
CA LYS A 376 9.21 12.56 -4.70
C LYS A 376 10.46 12.84 -5.52
N ALA A 377 11.58 12.19 -5.21
CA ALA A 377 12.81 12.37 -5.96
C ALA A 377 12.69 11.86 -7.41
N SER A 378 11.92 10.79 -7.67
CA SER A 378 11.64 10.35 -9.05
C SER A 378 10.74 11.33 -9.80
N LEU A 379 9.70 11.87 -9.14
CA LEU A 379 8.84 12.92 -9.70
C LEU A 379 9.66 14.16 -10.08
N ASP A 380 10.54 14.63 -9.19
CA ASP A 380 11.40 15.79 -9.45
C ASP A 380 12.33 15.53 -10.65
N ARG A 381 12.90 14.32 -10.78
CA ARG A 381 13.71 13.93 -11.94
C ARG A 381 12.89 13.88 -13.24
N ALA A 382 11.69 13.31 -13.21
CA ALA A 382 10.80 13.25 -14.36
C ALA A 382 10.39 14.66 -14.81
N GLN A 383 10.05 15.54 -13.86
CA GLN A 383 9.74 16.94 -14.14
C GLN A 383 10.94 17.68 -14.75
N GLN A 384 12.14 17.50 -14.20
CA GLN A 384 13.36 18.11 -14.75
C GLN A 384 13.68 17.58 -16.16
N ALA A 385 13.50 16.28 -16.42
CA ALA A 385 13.70 15.69 -17.74
C ALA A 385 12.71 16.29 -18.76
N LEU A 386 11.44 16.43 -18.38
CA LEU A 386 10.41 17.05 -19.22
C LEU A 386 10.73 18.53 -19.52
N LEU A 387 11.17 19.29 -18.52
CA LEU A 387 11.58 20.69 -18.71
C LEU A 387 12.79 20.80 -19.63
N ALA A 388 13.84 20.03 -19.37
CA ALA A 388 15.04 20.00 -20.20
C ALA A 388 14.73 19.58 -21.65
N PHE A 389 13.79 18.65 -21.84
CA PHE A 389 13.33 18.26 -23.17
C PHE A 389 12.60 19.41 -23.88
N LYS A 390 11.72 20.13 -23.18
CA LYS A 390 11.01 21.31 -23.73
C LYS A 390 11.98 22.41 -24.11
N GLU A 391 13.00 22.69 -23.29
CA GLU A 391 14.01 23.71 -23.56
C GLU A 391 14.89 23.37 -24.78
N ARG A 392 15.20 22.09 -25.00
CA ARG A 392 15.99 21.65 -26.17
C ARG A 392 15.21 21.64 -27.47
N ASN A 393 13.88 21.46 -27.41
CA ASN A 393 13.03 21.24 -28.58
C ASN A 393 11.96 22.32 -28.77
N ILE A 394 12.22 23.57 -28.35
CA ILE A 394 11.25 24.68 -28.35
C ILE A 394 10.53 24.84 -29.69
N GLU A 395 11.25 24.71 -30.80
CA GLU A 395 10.73 24.91 -32.16
C GLU A 395 9.88 23.74 -32.69
N ALA A 396 9.93 22.57 -32.06
CA ALA A 396 9.29 21.35 -32.55
C ALA A 396 8.30 20.76 -31.53
N LEU A 397 7.83 21.57 -30.58
CA LEU A 397 6.85 21.13 -29.58
C LEU A 397 5.50 20.78 -30.23
N PRO A 398 4.80 19.73 -29.72
CA PRO A 398 3.52 19.29 -30.28
C PRO A 398 2.45 20.40 -30.36
N ASP A 399 2.42 21.30 -29.38
CA ASP A 399 1.47 22.42 -29.33
C ASP A 399 1.62 23.39 -30.51
N GLN A 400 2.83 23.48 -31.10
CA GLN A 400 3.13 24.34 -32.24
C GLN A 400 3.03 23.61 -33.58
N ALA A 401 2.89 22.28 -33.59
CA ALA A 401 2.92 21.47 -34.80
C ALA A 401 1.92 21.95 -35.86
N ARG A 402 0.72 22.32 -35.43
CA ARG A 402 -0.33 22.85 -36.32
C ARG A 402 0.13 24.09 -37.09
N GLN A 403 0.83 25.01 -36.44
CA GLN A 403 1.31 26.24 -37.08
C GLN A 403 2.36 25.95 -38.16
N TYR A 404 3.26 25.00 -37.90
CA TYR A 404 4.28 24.60 -38.87
C TYR A 404 3.69 23.82 -40.05
N TYR A 405 2.68 22.98 -39.84
CA TYR A 405 1.95 22.35 -40.95
C TYR A 405 1.26 23.39 -41.83
N GLU A 406 0.55 24.36 -41.23
CA GLU A 406 -0.10 25.45 -41.96
C GLU A 406 0.92 26.30 -42.75
N LEU A 407 2.06 26.64 -42.13
CA LEU A 407 3.15 27.35 -42.80
C LEU A 407 3.78 26.55 -43.94
N LEU A 408 3.96 25.23 -43.76
CA LEU A 408 4.47 24.34 -44.80
C LEU A 408 3.55 24.35 -46.03
N PHE A 409 2.23 24.24 -45.82
CA PHE A 409 1.26 24.30 -46.91
C PHE A 409 1.27 25.65 -47.62
N ASP A 410 1.37 26.77 -46.89
CA ASP A 410 1.43 28.10 -47.51
C ASP A 410 2.72 28.28 -48.33
N LEU A 411 3.88 27.85 -47.80
CA LEU A 411 5.14 27.90 -48.53
C LEU A 411 5.13 27.00 -49.77
N GLN A 412 4.56 25.80 -49.69
CA GLN A 412 4.39 24.93 -50.86
C GLN A 412 3.50 25.56 -51.93
N ARG A 413 2.42 26.24 -51.53
CA ARG A 413 1.55 26.98 -52.44
C ARG A 413 2.32 28.11 -53.14
N ARG A 414 3.02 28.96 -52.38
CA ARG A 414 3.83 30.06 -52.93
C ARG A 414 4.93 29.55 -53.87
N GLN A 415 5.57 28.42 -53.54
CA GLN A 415 6.56 27.79 -54.41
C GLN A 415 5.95 27.38 -55.74
N SER A 416 4.76 26.77 -55.71
CA SER A 416 4.03 26.38 -56.93
C SER A 416 3.64 27.59 -57.77
N GLU A 417 3.15 28.65 -57.13
CA GLU A 417 2.79 29.92 -57.79
C GLU A 417 3.99 30.58 -58.46
N ALA A 418 5.10 30.77 -57.74
CA ALA A 418 6.33 31.34 -58.28
C ALA A 418 6.89 30.49 -59.43
N SER A 419 6.82 29.16 -59.32
CA SER A 419 7.27 28.24 -60.38
C SER A 419 6.41 28.38 -61.65
N LYS A 420 5.09 28.50 -61.50
CA LYS A 420 4.16 28.74 -62.62
C LYS A 420 4.42 30.10 -63.28
N GLU A 421 4.69 31.13 -62.49
CA GLU A 421 5.00 32.47 -63.00
C GLU A 421 6.33 32.50 -63.76
N ILE A 422 7.37 31.83 -63.25
CA ILE A 422 8.64 31.69 -63.98
C ILE A 422 8.42 31.04 -65.35
N GLU A 423 7.63 29.96 -65.41
CA GLU A 423 7.38 29.26 -66.67
C GLU A 423 6.49 30.07 -67.64
N SER A 424 5.49 30.80 -67.13
CA SER A 424 4.64 31.65 -67.96
C SER A 424 5.41 32.83 -68.54
N VAL A 425 6.25 33.51 -67.74
CA VAL A 425 7.12 34.61 -68.19
C VAL A 425 8.18 34.09 -69.16
N LYS A 426 8.72 32.90 -68.94
CA LYS A 426 9.67 32.25 -69.86
C LYS A 426 9.05 31.96 -71.22
N ALA A 427 7.82 31.45 -71.26
CA ALA A 427 7.09 31.24 -72.51
C ALA A 427 6.84 32.56 -73.26
N ALA A 428 6.44 33.63 -72.54
CA ALA A 428 6.27 34.97 -73.12
C ALA A 428 7.59 35.54 -73.68
N LEU A 429 8.69 35.43 -72.92
CA LEU A 429 10.02 35.84 -73.37
C LEU A 429 10.45 35.11 -74.65
N GLN A 430 10.15 33.81 -74.76
CA GLN A 430 10.48 33.03 -75.95
C GLN A 430 9.68 33.50 -77.18
N LEU A 431 8.39 33.81 -77.00
CA LEU A 431 7.54 34.36 -78.05
C LEU A 431 8.05 35.72 -78.54
N ASP A 432 8.34 36.65 -77.62
CA ASP A 432 8.76 38.00 -77.96
C ASP A 432 10.19 38.05 -78.52
N ARG A 433 11.08 37.17 -78.06
CA ARG A 433 12.41 36.98 -78.70
C ARG A 433 12.26 36.49 -80.13
N ALA A 434 11.34 35.57 -80.40
CA ALA A 434 11.07 35.11 -81.77
C ALA A 434 10.48 36.22 -82.65
N ARG A 435 9.62 37.10 -82.10
CA ARG A 435 9.12 38.30 -82.80
C ARG A 435 10.23 39.29 -83.10
N LEU A 436 11.09 39.59 -82.12
CA LEU A 436 12.22 40.50 -82.28
C LEU A 436 13.18 40.06 -83.40
N THR A 437 13.41 38.75 -83.56
CA THR A 437 14.24 38.21 -84.66
C THR A 437 13.60 38.39 -86.03
N ARG A 438 12.26 38.43 -86.11
CA ARG A 438 11.52 38.65 -87.38
C ARG A 438 11.48 40.12 -87.77
N GLU A 439 11.48 41.04 -86.81
CA GLU A 439 11.47 42.48 -87.05
C GLU A 439 12.89 43.03 -87.24
N ALA A 440 13.15 43.63 -88.41
CA ALA A 440 14.45 44.26 -88.67
C ALA A 440 14.57 45.60 -87.94
N PRO A 441 15.72 45.91 -87.32
CA PRO A 441 15.99 47.25 -86.83
C PRO A 441 16.08 48.22 -88.02
N LEU A 442 15.15 49.18 -88.11
CA LEU A 442 15.21 50.26 -89.09
C LEU A 442 16.31 51.23 -88.68
N VAL A 443 17.52 50.98 -89.18
CA VAL A 443 18.65 51.90 -89.11
C VAL A 443 18.30 53.10 -90.00
N ARG A 444 17.95 54.25 -89.42
CA ARG A 444 17.90 55.50 -90.18
C ARG A 444 19.32 55.83 -90.60
N SER A 445 19.64 55.54 -91.85
CA SER A 445 20.88 55.93 -92.52
C SER A 445 20.87 57.44 -92.81
N SER A 446 20.89 58.29 -91.77
CA SER A 446 21.30 59.68 -91.94
C SER A 446 22.83 59.85 -91.89
N VAL A 447 23.59 58.75 -91.82
CA VAL A 447 25.07 58.77 -91.78
C VAL A 447 25.70 58.95 -93.17
N THR A 448 24.94 58.84 -94.27
CA THR A 448 25.50 59.09 -95.61
C THR A 448 25.94 60.55 -95.81
N THR A 449 25.48 61.49 -94.97
CA THR A 449 25.84 62.91 -95.05
C THR A 449 26.77 63.42 -93.94
N SER A 450 27.20 62.58 -92.98
CA SER A 450 28.00 63.04 -91.84
C SER A 450 29.14 62.09 -91.46
N ARG A 451 30.02 61.81 -92.43
CA ARG A 451 31.45 61.66 -92.09
C ARG A 451 32.11 63.03 -92.32
N PRO A 452 32.08 63.96 -91.35
CA PRO A 452 32.58 65.34 -91.55
C PRO A 452 34.03 65.37 -92.05
N TYR A 453 34.81 64.33 -91.74
CA TYR A 453 36.21 64.20 -92.15
C TYR A 453 36.42 63.41 -93.45
N ALA A 454 35.46 62.61 -93.93
CA ALA A 454 35.69 61.77 -95.12
C ALA A 454 35.85 62.59 -96.40
N GLN A 455 35.06 63.65 -96.56
CA GLN A 455 35.17 64.55 -97.70
C GLN A 455 36.48 65.36 -97.66
N ALA A 456 36.87 65.84 -96.47
CA ALA A 456 38.13 66.55 -96.26
C ALA A 456 39.36 65.68 -96.51
N ILE A 457 39.34 64.41 -96.06
CA ILE A 457 40.41 63.42 -96.32
C ILE A 457 40.53 63.14 -97.83
N ALA A 458 39.42 63.01 -98.54
CA ALA A 458 39.42 62.82 -100.00
C ALA A 458 40.01 64.04 -100.73
N GLU A 459 39.68 65.25 -100.28
CA GLU A 459 40.20 66.49 -100.86
C GLU A 459 41.72 66.63 -100.66
N ILE A 460 42.23 66.39 -99.44
CA ILE A 460 43.67 66.45 -99.15
C ILE A 460 44.44 65.37 -99.94
N ASN A 461 43.90 64.15 -100.05
CA ASN A 461 44.48 63.12 -100.92
C ASN A 461 44.56 63.55 -102.39
N GLY A 462 43.53 64.24 -102.88
CA GLY A 462 43.54 64.86 -104.21
C GLY A 462 44.65 65.91 -104.37
N LYS A 463 44.86 66.76 -103.36
CA LYS A 463 45.94 67.77 -103.35
C LYS A 463 47.33 67.11 -103.33
N ILE A 464 47.52 66.03 -102.55
CA ILE A 464 48.78 65.26 -102.53
C ILE A 464 49.03 64.60 -103.90
N ALA A 465 48.01 64.00 -104.50
CA ALA A 465 48.11 63.39 -105.82
C ALA A 465 48.47 64.42 -106.90
N ALA A 466 47.88 65.62 -106.85
CA ALA A 466 48.20 66.72 -107.75
C ALA A 466 49.64 67.25 -107.55
N ALA A 467 50.11 67.35 -106.31
CA ALA A 467 51.49 67.73 -106.02
C ALA A 467 52.49 66.70 -106.57
N ARG A 468 52.22 65.40 -106.38
CA ARG A 468 53.03 64.32 -106.97
C ARG A 468 53.04 64.35 -108.49
N ALA A 469 51.90 64.64 -109.13
CA ALA A 469 51.80 64.75 -110.59
C ALA A 469 52.62 65.91 -111.17
N LYS A 470 52.91 66.96 -110.37
CA LYS A 470 53.82 68.06 -110.74
C LYS A 470 55.31 67.72 -110.57
N GLY A 471 55.65 66.47 -110.24
CA GLY A 471 57.04 66.00 -110.09
C GLY A 471 57.67 66.31 -108.73
N LEU A 472 56.89 66.76 -107.74
CA LEU A 472 57.36 67.03 -106.39
C LEU A 472 57.61 65.70 -105.66
N ALA A 473 58.85 65.47 -105.25
CA ALA A 473 59.23 64.28 -104.50
C ALA A 473 58.57 64.26 -103.12
N ASP A 474 58.41 63.06 -102.54
CA ASP A 474 57.73 62.86 -101.26
C ASP A 474 58.38 63.60 -100.06
N ALA A 475 59.62 64.08 -100.21
CA ALA A 475 60.35 64.89 -99.24
C ALA A 475 60.17 66.42 -99.42
N HIS A 476 59.44 66.86 -100.45
CA HIS A 476 59.19 68.28 -100.69
C HIS A 476 58.30 68.87 -99.58
N PRO A 477 58.60 70.07 -99.05
CA PRO A 477 57.91 70.65 -97.89
C PRO A 477 56.38 70.70 -98.04
N GLU A 478 55.86 70.99 -99.24
CA GLU A 478 54.42 71.02 -99.53
C GLU A 478 53.74 69.63 -99.41
N VAL A 479 54.39 68.57 -99.90
CA VAL A 479 53.85 67.20 -99.82
C VAL A 479 53.91 66.68 -98.37
N VAL A 480 54.97 67.03 -97.64
CA VAL A 480 55.11 66.69 -96.22
C VAL A 480 54.02 67.38 -95.38
N GLN A 481 53.73 68.64 -95.66
CA GLN A 481 52.69 69.40 -94.95
C GLN A 481 51.29 68.82 -95.22
N LEU A 482 50.96 68.50 -96.47
CA LEU A 482 49.69 67.87 -96.81
C LEU A 482 49.55 66.46 -96.21
N LYS A 483 50.64 65.67 -96.16
CA LYS A 483 50.64 64.36 -95.48
C LYS A 483 50.39 64.50 -93.98
N LYS A 484 50.91 65.56 -93.36
CA LYS A 484 50.68 65.84 -91.93
C LYS A 484 49.22 66.23 -91.68
N GLU A 485 48.64 67.09 -92.52
CA GLU A 485 47.21 67.44 -92.46
C GLU A 485 46.31 66.21 -92.69
N LEU A 486 46.67 65.34 -93.63
CA LEU A 486 45.98 64.07 -93.85
C LEU A 486 45.99 63.21 -92.58
N GLN A 487 47.16 63.05 -91.96
CA GLN A 487 47.33 62.24 -90.76
C GLN A 487 46.53 62.81 -89.57
N GLU A 488 46.48 64.14 -89.42
CA GLU A 488 45.66 64.79 -88.41
C GLU A 488 44.15 64.56 -88.63
N LEU A 489 43.69 64.68 -89.88
CA LEU A 489 42.30 64.39 -90.25
C LEU A 489 41.93 62.91 -90.05
N GLU A 490 42.85 61.98 -90.34
CA GLU A 490 42.65 60.55 -90.11
C GLU A 490 42.54 60.22 -88.61
N VAL A 491 43.38 60.83 -87.77
CA VAL A 491 43.29 60.68 -86.31
C VAL A 491 41.98 61.27 -85.77
N LEU A 492 41.53 62.41 -86.29
CA LEU A 492 40.25 63.00 -85.93
C LEU A 492 39.06 62.12 -86.36
N ALA A 493 39.12 61.53 -87.56
CA ALA A 493 38.13 60.58 -88.04
C ALA A 493 38.09 59.31 -87.18
N GLN A 494 39.25 58.81 -86.76
CA GLN A 494 39.35 57.63 -85.89
C GLN A 494 38.84 57.93 -84.48
N LYS A 495 39.16 59.10 -83.91
CA LYS A 495 38.61 59.56 -82.63
C LYS A 495 37.09 59.71 -82.69
N PHE A 496 36.55 60.30 -83.76
CA PHE A 496 35.10 60.42 -83.95
C PHE A 496 34.39 59.05 -83.98
N ASN A 497 34.99 58.05 -84.63
CA ASN A 497 34.49 56.68 -84.63
C ASN A 497 34.61 56.01 -83.25
N GLN A 498 35.61 56.36 -82.44
CA GLN A 498 35.84 55.82 -81.09
C GLN A 498 34.98 56.50 -80.01
N THR A 499 34.67 57.80 -80.12
CA THR A 499 33.81 58.54 -79.16
C THR A 499 32.32 58.24 -79.32
N GLY A 500 31.94 57.20 -80.06
CA GLY A 500 30.60 56.63 -79.93
C GLY A 500 29.46 57.47 -80.52
N GLY A 501 29.64 58.02 -81.72
CA GLY A 501 28.47 58.41 -82.54
C GLY A 501 27.69 57.20 -83.10
N GLY A 502 28.16 55.97 -82.85
CA GLY A 502 27.63 54.73 -83.42
C GLY A 502 26.72 53.91 -82.49
N ASP A 503 26.78 54.10 -81.17
CA ASP A 503 25.90 53.35 -80.25
C ASP A 503 24.49 53.95 -80.14
N GLU A 504 24.29 55.16 -80.66
CA GLU A 504 22.99 55.82 -80.73
C GLU A 504 22.34 55.76 -82.12
N ILE A 505 22.66 54.73 -82.92
CA ILE A 505 21.79 54.32 -84.03
C ILE A 505 20.53 53.67 -83.42
N LYS A 506 19.66 54.50 -82.86
CA LYS A 506 18.35 54.08 -82.37
C LYS A 506 17.54 53.58 -83.57
N SER A 507 17.21 52.29 -83.56
CA SER A 507 16.21 51.69 -84.45
C SER A 507 14.97 52.58 -84.43
N THR A 508 14.61 53.18 -85.56
CA THR A 508 13.45 54.07 -85.65
C THR A 508 12.14 53.32 -85.78
N ASN A 509 12.18 51.99 -85.77
CA ASN A 509 10.99 51.15 -85.76
C ASN A 509 10.36 51.18 -84.35
N PRO A 510 9.16 51.79 -84.18
CA PRO A 510 8.48 51.84 -82.89
C PRO A 510 8.17 50.43 -82.32
N GLU A 511 7.75 49.48 -83.17
CA GLU A 511 7.43 48.10 -82.75
C GLU A 511 8.68 47.40 -82.19
N TYR A 512 9.82 47.56 -82.85
CA TYR A 512 11.09 47.01 -82.38
C TYR A 512 11.51 47.57 -81.00
N GLN A 513 11.29 48.86 -80.75
CA GLN A 513 11.59 49.48 -79.46
C GLN A 513 10.64 48.99 -78.36
N ASP A 514 9.36 48.84 -78.67
CA ASP A 514 8.34 48.35 -77.74
C ASP A 514 8.60 46.89 -77.34
N ILE A 515 8.97 46.01 -78.29
CA ILE A 515 9.34 44.63 -77.98
C ILE A 515 10.58 44.59 -77.10
N ARG A 516 11.60 45.42 -77.35
CA ARG A 516 12.80 45.53 -76.50
C ARG A 516 12.48 46.01 -75.08
N ALA A 517 11.55 46.94 -74.94
CA ALA A 517 11.08 47.41 -73.63
C ALA A 517 10.31 46.30 -72.90
N THR A 518 9.43 45.59 -73.61
CA THR A 518 8.66 44.46 -73.09
C THR A 518 9.57 43.33 -72.63
N LEU A 519 10.57 42.95 -73.43
CA LEU A 519 11.58 41.94 -73.05
C LEU A 519 12.32 42.31 -71.77
N ARG A 520 12.77 43.56 -71.61
CA ARG A 520 13.43 44.03 -70.38
C ARG A 520 12.52 43.93 -69.16
N ARG A 521 11.23 44.28 -69.32
CA ARG A 521 10.23 44.16 -68.24
C ARG A 521 9.97 42.71 -67.87
N LEU A 522 9.80 41.82 -68.86
CA LEU A 522 9.62 40.40 -68.64
C LEU A 522 10.86 39.74 -68.02
N GLU A 523 12.07 40.15 -68.42
CA GLU A 523 13.33 39.69 -67.80
C GLU A 523 13.40 40.11 -66.33
N ALA A 524 13.05 41.35 -66.01
CA ALA A 524 12.98 41.82 -64.62
C ALA A 524 11.92 41.06 -63.80
N GLN A 525 10.74 40.80 -64.37
CA GLN A 525 9.69 39.99 -63.72
C GLN A 525 10.15 38.55 -63.47
N ARG A 526 10.80 37.91 -64.45
CA ARG A 526 11.36 36.56 -64.28
C ARG A 526 12.39 36.54 -63.15
N GLU A 527 13.24 37.55 -63.06
CA GLU A 527 14.28 37.62 -62.05
C GLU A 527 13.71 37.84 -60.65
N LEU A 528 12.68 38.69 -60.52
CA LEU A 528 11.92 38.85 -59.29
C LEU A 528 11.29 37.52 -58.85
N ALA A 529 10.54 36.85 -59.73
CA ALA A 529 9.90 35.57 -59.43
C ALA A 529 10.92 34.47 -59.06
N ARG A 530 12.10 34.46 -59.71
CA ARG A 530 13.21 33.57 -59.34
C ARG A 530 13.74 33.85 -57.94
N SER A 531 13.96 35.12 -57.60
CA SER A 531 14.45 35.50 -56.28
C SER A 531 13.47 35.09 -55.16
N GLU A 532 12.17 35.23 -55.41
CA GLU A 532 11.13 34.78 -54.50
C GLU A 532 11.10 33.25 -54.37
N ALA A 533 11.19 32.53 -55.49
CA ALA A 533 11.25 31.06 -55.48
C ALA A 533 12.43 30.55 -54.65
N THR A 534 13.62 31.15 -54.79
CA THR A 534 14.80 30.78 -53.99
C THR A 534 14.60 31.06 -52.50
N ARG A 535 13.96 32.19 -52.14
CA ARG A 535 13.64 32.51 -50.74
C ARG A 535 12.65 31.50 -50.15
N VAL A 536 11.56 31.24 -50.85
CA VAL A 536 10.53 30.27 -50.43
C VAL A 536 11.11 28.87 -50.31
N GLU A 537 12.01 28.46 -51.21
CA GLU A 537 12.68 27.17 -51.13
C GLU A 537 13.61 27.04 -49.92
N ALA A 538 14.30 28.13 -49.53
CA ALA A 538 15.10 28.16 -48.32
C ALA A 538 14.24 28.01 -47.05
N ASP A 539 13.11 28.72 -46.99
CA ASP A 539 12.18 28.65 -45.86
C ASP A 539 11.47 27.29 -45.80
N LEU A 540 11.08 26.74 -46.95
CA LEU A 540 10.46 25.43 -47.06
C LEU A 540 11.39 24.32 -46.58
N ARG A 541 12.69 24.38 -46.90
CA ARG A 541 13.69 23.43 -46.38
C ARG A 541 13.78 23.45 -44.85
N LYS A 542 13.76 24.64 -44.24
CA LYS A 542 13.78 24.78 -42.77
C LYS A 542 12.52 24.18 -42.14
N VAL A 543 11.34 24.62 -42.57
CA VAL A 543 10.06 24.18 -42.00
C VAL A 543 9.85 22.68 -42.22
N LYS A 544 10.17 22.17 -43.41
CA LYS A 544 10.07 20.74 -43.72
C LYS A 544 10.96 19.90 -42.79
N GLY A 545 12.19 20.34 -42.50
CA GLY A 545 13.08 19.65 -41.57
C GLY A 545 12.52 19.56 -40.15
N ILE A 546 11.87 20.62 -39.66
CA ILE A 546 11.20 20.62 -38.34
C ILE A 546 10.03 19.64 -38.35
N VAL A 547 9.16 19.70 -39.37
CA VAL A 547 7.98 18.83 -39.51
C VAL A 547 8.36 17.34 -39.63
N GLU A 548 9.46 17.02 -40.30
CA GLU A 548 9.95 15.63 -40.42
C GLU A 548 10.49 15.08 -39.08
N ALA A 549 11.05 15.94 -38.22
CA ALA A 549 11.55 15.54 -36.91
C ALA A 549 10.45 15.44 -35.84
N MET A 550 9.34 16.17 -36.00
CA MET A 550 8.25 16.24 -35.02
C MET A 550 7.71 14.90 -34.53
N PRO A 551 7.40 13.89 -35.38
CA PRO A 551 6.81 12.64 -34.89
C PRO A 551 7.68 11.92 -33.85
N LYS A 552 9.00 12.00 -33.99
CA LYS A 552 9.95 11.41 -33.02
C LYS A 552 9.96 12.19 -31.72
N ILE A 553 9.97 13.52 -31.82
CA ILE A 553 9.94 14.44 -30.66
C ILE A 553 8.61 14.29 -29.91
N GLU A 554 7.50 14.14 -30.62
CA GLU A 554 6.17 13.91 -30.02
C GLU A 554 6.10 12.57 -29.28
N ALA A 555 6.69 11.51 -29.86
CA ALA A 555 6.78 10.20 -29.19
C ALA A 555 7.59 10.28 -27.90
N GLU A 556 8.79 10.87 -27.94
CA GLU A 556 9.64 11.05 -26.75
C GLU A 556 8.98 11.95 -25.70
N TYR A 557 8.31 13.03 -26.13
CA TYR A 557 7.53 13.90 -25.25
C TYR A 557 6.41 13.14 -24.53
N LYS A 558 5.67 12.29 -25.27
CA LYS A 558 4.59 11.47 -24.71
C LYS A 558 5.12 10.45 -23.71
N ASP A 559 6.27 9.82 -23.98
CA ASP A 559 6.90 8.90 -23.04
C ASP A 559 7.31 9.62 -21.74
N LEU A 560 7.96 10.79 -21.85
CA LEU A 560 8.33 11.60 -20.69
C LEU A 560 7.11 12.10 -19.90
N LEU A 561 6.02 12.43 -20.59
CA LEU A 561 4.76 12.83 -19.95
C LEU A 561 4.16 11.66 -19.17
N ARG A 562 4.12 10.46 -19.74
CA ARG A 562 3.65 9.25 -19.06
C ARG A 562 4.49 8.94 -17.82
N ASP A 563 5.82 9.09 -17.91
CA ASP A 563 6.72 8.86 -16.79
C ASP A 563 6.49 9.89 -15.66
N PHE A 564 6.27 11.15 -16.01
CA PHE A 564 5.90 12.21 -15.07
C PHE A 564 4.56 11.92 -14.38
N GLU A 565 3.51 11.60 -15.15
CA GLU A 565 2.18 11.26 -14.62
C GLU A 565 2.25 10.04 -13.69
N SER A 566 2.97 9.00 -14.11
CA SER A 566 3.15 7.78 -13.30
C SER A 566 3.88 8.07 -11.98
N ALA A 567 4.92 8.91 -12.01
CA ALA A 567 5.63 9.32 -10.80
C ALA A 567 4.76 10.20 -9.88
N GLN A 568 3.93 11.07 -10.47
CA GLN A 568 3.00 11.92 -9.75
C GLN A 568 1.92 11.10 -9.03
N ASP A 569 1.33 10.13 -9.73
CA ASP A 569 0.29 9.26 -9.18
C ASP A 569 0.85 8.38 -8.05
N LEU A 570 2.04 7.80 -8.24
CA LEU A 570 2.71 7.02 -7.19
C LEU A 570 2.99 7.87 -5.95
N TYR A 571 3.53 9.09 -6.12
CA TYR A 571 3.79 9.99 -5.01
C TYR A 571 2.51 10.36 -4.26
N LYS A 572 1.43 10.64 -5.00
CA LYS A 572 0.12 10.95 -4.42
C LYS A 572 -0.45 9.77 -3.64
N GLU A 573 -0.45 8.58 -4.23
CA GLU A 573 -0.94 7.35 -3.60
C GLU A 573 -0.18 7.04 -2.30
N LEU A 574 1.15 7.12 -2.32
CA LEU A 574 1.98 6.89 -1.14
C LEU A 574 1.73 7.94 -0.05
N THR A 575 1.52 9.20 -0.44
CA THR A 575 1.22 10.29 0.50
C THR A 575 -0.16 10.11 1.15
N ASP A 576 -1.16 9.68 0.38
CA ASP A 576 -2.50 9.43 0.88
C ASP A 576 -2.54 8.20 1.81
N LYS A 577 -1.83 7.12 1.43
CA LYS A 577 -1.60 5.96 2.31
C LYS A 577 -0.88 6.36 3.59
N MET A 578 0.18 7.16 3.51
CA MET A 578 0.92 7.64 4.69
C MET A 578 0.02 8.42 5.65
N LYS A 579 -0.83 9.33 5.15
CA LYS A 579 -1.80 10.07 5.97
C LYS A 579 -2.82 9.13 6.63
N ALA A 580 -3.32 8.14 5.88
CA ALA A 580 -4.25 7.15 6.42
C ALA A 580 -3.59 6.31 7.53
N THR A 581 -2.36 5.83 7.33
CA THR A 581 -1.58 5.10 8.35
C THR A 581 -1.30 5.99 9.57
N GLN A 582 -1.01 7.28 9.37
CA GLN A 582 -0.80 8.20 10.49
C GLN A 582 -2.08 8.42 11.31
N LEU A 583 -3.23 8.60 10.65
CA LEU A 583 -4.52 8.64 11.34
C LEU A 583 -4.79 7.31 12.07
N GLN A 584 -4.42 6.18 11.48
CA GLN A 584 -4.55 4.87 12.12
C GLN A 584 -3.67 4.76 13.38
N VAL A 585 -2.45 5.30 13.39
CA VAL A 585 -1.61 5.39 14.59
C VAL A 585 -2.32 6.19 15.69
N GLU A 586 -2.89 7.35 15.35
CA GLU A 586 -3.61 8.19 16.31
C GLU A 586 -4.87 7.50 16.84
N LEU A 587 -5.65 6.88 15.94
CA LEU A 587 -6.84 6.11 16.29
C LEU A 587 -6.50 4.91 17.16
N GLU A 588 -5.44 4.14 16.86
CA GLU A 588 -5.04 3.00 17.67
C GLU A 588 -4.45 3.43 19.01
N ARG A 589 -3.75 4.56 19.08
CA ARG A 589 -3.31 5.13 20.35
C ARG A 589 -4.50 5.50 21.23
N ALA A 590 -5.51 6.15 20.66
CA ALA A 590 -6.75 6.48 21.36
C ALA A 590 -7.57 5.22 21.70
N SER A 591 -7.59 4.22 20.81
CA SER A 591 -8.29 2.94 21.01
C SER A 591 -7.68 2.18 22.19
N VAL A 592 -6.35 2.03 22.23
CA VAL A 592 -5.65 1.33 23.31
C VAL A 592 -5.83 2.10 24.61
N ALA A 593 -5.72 3.43 24.61
CA ALA A 593 -5.99 4.22 25.81
C ALA A 593 -7.43 4.03 26.34
N ALA A 594 -8.42 3.93 25.46
CA ALA A 594 -9.82 3.68 25.83
C ALA A 594 -10.09 2.22 26.27
N ARG A 595 -9.26 1.25 25.88
CA ARG A 595 -9.39 -0.16 26.31
C ARG A 595 -9.08 -0.36 27.79
N TYR A 596 -8.23 0.51 28.35
CA TYR A 596 -7.83 0.50 29.74
C TYR A 596 -8.49 1.68 30.46
N ASP A 597 -9.76 1.53 30.82
CA ASP A 597 -10.46 2.57 31.57
C ASP A 597 -10.15 2.43 33.07
N ILE A 598 -9.44 3.40 33.64
CA ILE A 598 -9.05 3.36 35.05
C ILE A 598 -10.25 3.79 35.90
N ILE A 599 -10.95 2.81 36.47
CA ILE A 599 -12.11 3.01 37.35
C ILE A 599 -11.68 3.72 38.63
N THR A 600 -10.61 3.24 39.24
CA THR A 600 -10.09 3.76 40.51
C THR A 600 -8.57 3.89 40.43
N GLN A 601 -8.03 5.10 40.65
CA GLN A 601 -6.59 5.32 40.74
C GLN A 601 -5.95 4.58 41.93
N PRO A 602 -4.65 4.23 41.86
CA PRO A 602 -3.93 3.54 42.94
C PRO A 602 -4.12 4.20 44.31
N ARG A 603 -4.71 3.47 45.25
CA ARG A 603 -4.96 3.92 46.62
C ARG A 603 -4.70 2.80 47.62
N LEU A 604 -4.50 3.16 48.88
CA LEU A 604 -4.36 2.19 49.96
C LEU A 604 -5.69 1.51 50.28
N GLU A 605 -5.65 0.18 50.45
CA GLU A 605 -6.76 -0.62 50.93
C GLU A 605 -6.91 -0.45 52.45
N TYR A 606 -8.09 -0.02 52.86
CA TYR A 606 -8.41 0.16 54.27
C TYR A 606 -8.95 -1.14 54.85
N PHE A 607 -8.09 -1.90 55.52
CA PHE A 607 -8.52 -3.05 56.31
C PHE A 607 -9.04 -2.63 57.68
N SER A 608 -10.12 -3.27 58.15
CA SER A 608 -10.59 -3.12 59.53
C SER A 608 -9.61 -3.82 60.48
N PRO A 609 -8.93 -3.09 61.40
CA PRO A 609 -7.96 -3.70 62.32
C PRO A 609 -8.57 -4.83 63.16
N LYS A 610 -9.87 -4.75 63.44
CA LYS A 610 -10.61 -5.73 64.25
C LYS A 610 -10.61 -7.14 63.64
N GLU A 611 -10.64 -7.27 62.32
CA GLU A 611 -10.67 -8.57 61.65
C GLU A 611 -9.34 -9.30 61.75
N PHE A 612 -8.24 -8.59 61.51
CA PHE A 612 -6.89 -9.14 61.66
C PHE A 612 -6.59 -9.52 63.11
N ILE A 613 -6.98 -8.67 64.06
CA ILE A 613 -6.85 -8.96 65.49
C ILE A 613 -7.63 -10.22 65.85
N ARG A 614 -8.87 -10.40 65.35
CA ARG A 614 -9.67 -11.62 65.57
C ARG A 614 -9.02 -12.86 64.98
N LYS A 615 -8.56 -12.81 63.72
CA LYS A 615 -7.90 -13.96 63.06
C LYS A 615 -6.62 -14.37 63.79
N ARG A 616 -5.77 -13.41 64.17
CA ARG A 616 -4.54 -13.70 64.93
C ARG A 616 -4.80 -14.15 66.36
N ALA A 617 -5.80 -13.59 67.03
CA ALA A 617 -6.25 -14.06 68.35
C ALA A 617 -6.74 -15.51 68.29
N LEU A 618 -7.49 -15.87 67.24
CA LEU A 618 -7.96 -17.24 67.02
C LEU A 618 -6.78 -18.19 66.76
N MET A 619 -5.86 -17.84 65.88
CA MET A 619 -4.64 -18.64 65.65
C MET A 619 -3.83 -18.84 66.93
N GLY A 620 -3.65 -17.76 67.70
CA GLY A 620 -3.00 -17.80 68.99
C GLY A 620 -3.72 -18.70 70.00
N ALA A 621 -5.06 -18.65 70.03
CA ALA A 621 -5.88 -19.52 70.87
C ALA A 621 -5.72 -21.00 70.49
N VAL A 622 -5.75 -21.33 69.19
CA VAL A 622 -5.56 -22.70 68.69
C VAL A 622 -4.17 -23.23 69.06
N ALA A 623 -3.12 -22.43 68.84
CA ALA A 623 -1.75 -22.79 69.23
C ALA A 623 -1.63 -22.98 70.76
N GLY A 624 -2.24 -22.08 71.54
CA GLY A 624 -2.29 -22.18 72.99
C GLY A 624 -3.07 -23.39 73.50
N LEU A 625 -4.15 -23.79 72.82
CA LEU A 625 -4.90 -25.02 73.13
C LEU A 625 -4.05 -26.27 72.88
N GLY A 626 -3.35 -26.34 71.75
CA GLY A 626 -2.42 -27.44 71.45
C GLY A 626 -1.30 -27.56 72.48
N LEU A 627 -0.65 -26.44 72.83
CA LEU A 627 0.39 -26.40 73.86
C LEU A 627 -0.17 -26.75 75.25
N GLY A 628 -1.38 -26.29 75.57
CA GLY A 628 -2.05 -26.60 76.84
C GLY A 628 -2.34 -28.08 77.02
N LEU A 629 -2.86 -28.74 75.97
CA LEU A 629 -3.10 -30.19 75.96
C LEU A 629 -1.78 -30.98 76.07
N ALA A 630 -0.76 -30.59 75.30
CA ALA A 630 0.55 -31.22 75.35
C ALA A 630 1.22 -31.09 76.73
N LEU A 631 1.13 -29.92 77.35
CA LEU A 631 1.69 -29.65 78.67
C LEU A 631 0.99 -30.47 79.77
N VAL A 632 -0.34 -30.56 79.74
CA VAL A 632 -1.10 -31.42 80.67
C VAL A 632 -0.73 -32.88 80.47
N TRP A 633 -0.64 -33.35 79.22
CA TRP A 633 -0.24 -34.72 78.92
C TRP A 633 1.15 -35.03 79.45
N LEU A 634 2.14 -34.15 79.24
CA LEU A 634 3.52 -34.33 79.69
C LEU A 634 3.64 -34.30 81.22
N VAL A 635 2.94 -33.38 81.89
CA VAL A 635 2.91 -33.32 83.36
C VAL A 635 2.30 -34.57 83.96
N GLN A 636 1.23 -35.10 83.36
CA GLN A 636 0.56 -36.31 83.84
C GLN A 636 1.36 -37.59 83.54
N LEU A 637 2.07 -37.63 82.40
CA LEU A 637 3.03 -38.68 82.08
C LEU A 637 4.11 -38.78 83.16
N LYS A 638 4.67 -37.63 83.60
CA LYS A 638 5.69 -37.56 84.65
C LYS A 638 5.16 -37.95 86.03
N ARG A 639 3.85 -37.79 86.28
CA ARG A 639 3.16 -38.20 87.51
C ARG A 639 2.70 -39.66 87.52
N GLY A 640 3.01 -40.44 86.47
CA GLY A 640 2.68 -41.86 86.38
C GLY A 640 1.27 -42.18 85.88
N ASN A 641 0.53 -41.18 85.36
CA ASN A 641 -0.80 -41.38 84.75
C ASN A 641 -0.72 -41.12 83.23
N PRO A 642 -0.25 -42.08 82.42
CA PRO A 642 -0.23 -41.93 80.97
C PRO A 642 -1.66 -41.99 80.41
N LEU A 643 -1.97 -41.14 79.43
CA LEU A 643 -3.21 -41.24 78.66
C LEU A 643 -3.14 -42.51 77.78
N VAL A 644 -3.86 -43.57 78.16
CA VAL A 644 -3.94 -44.81 77.38
C VAL A 644 -5.12 -44.76 76.43
N LEU A 645 -4.85 -44.49 75.16
CA LEU A 645 -5.83 -44.53 74.06
C LEU A 645 -5.77 -45.88 73.34
N LYS A 646 -5.90 -46.99 74.07
CA LYS A 646 -6.08 -48.30 73.42
C LYS A 646 -7.57 -48.57 73.17
N PRO A 647 -7.98 -49.03 71.97
CA PRO A 647 -9.32 -49.57 71.78
C PRO A 647 -9.51 -50.75 72.75
N ALA A 648 -10.73 -50.92 73.26
CA ALA A 648 -11.06 -52.00 74.20
C ALA A 648 -11.07 -53.36 73.50
#